data_AF-A0A7V8VTM5-F1
#
_entry.id   AF-A0A7V8VTM5-F1
#
_cell.length_a   1.000
_cell.length_b   1.000
_cell.length_c   1.000
_cell.angle_alpha   90.00
_cell.angle_beta   90.00
_cell.angle_gamma   90.00
#
_symmetry.space_group_name_H-M   'P 1'
#
loop_
_entity.id
_entity.type
_entity.pdbx_description
1 polymer ?
#
loop_
_entity_poly.entity_id
_entity_poly.type
_entity_poly.pdbx_seq_one_letter_code
_entity_poly.pdbx_strand_id
1 'polypeptide(L)'
;DLLVDALDAGRGRWLMPIGLVCEVLFPGGTPAGPELGRAAVRTEPYLGGTPLEAELGRRWFAAARRVLEHIGEPQALASLQQAEELLGELRAEGFAGLSTLLPAGYARRLEGFGSALSGYLRGEAAVAQVQDAFAAVAAHRYAPRQPERIERLEMALRLVRYLASPASESSSASRSFAAAAHVYAAEGSFVDWARTMLLGGEQESALASALAELYARVQLIREQQNREFAQRLAEWSRTPGMEATILPVERILEQVAAPLAARSPLLVLLCDGMDFAIFHQLLRDLSDRGWEQWMPEGLDDPLMGVAVVPSVTGFSRTSFFSGRVTAGTAADEKRAFAAHPGLVAASRSKRLPVLFHKGELTEGGTAALAEPVRDAIRDAEQRVVGLVLNAVDDHLAKSDQVRPHWTVDRIRLLDPLLYEAGLAGRVVVLASDHGHVLEAGTRMLRGGEEARWRSYAEPLAEEEIALEGPRVQAATRAPRIVAPWSEGVRYTQKRAGYHGGATLQEVLVPLAVLATWDRSIEQWKPLPERTPSWWGTPEPAPVHPAETPPPGRSVPPRAQVTLFEEPTASVAEPLGPWIAALLRSPLFAAQRTLLGRTAPPDDEVRTFLAIMDRYHGRAPRRAVAESLGQPEIRIRGLLAGLQRLLNVDGYPIVSVDEATGVVVLDRDLLRSQFEIPS
;
A
#
# COMPACT_ATOMS: atom_id res chain seq x y z
N ASP A 1 36.16 -34.27 -6.63
CA ASP A 1 36.31 -35.71 -6.92
C ASP A 1 34.97 -36.26 -7.39
N LEU A 2 33.96 -36.48 -6.53
CA LEU A 2 32.66 -37.03 -6.96
C LEU A 2 31.99 -36.34 -8.18
N LEU A 3 32.00 -35.01 -8.24
CA LEU A 3 31.49 -34.23 -9.40
C LEU A 3 32.31 -34.46 -10.68
N VAL A 4 33.63 -34.57 -10.53
CA VAL A 4 34.59 -34.79 -11.62
C VAL A 4 34.48 -36.22 -12.12
N ASP A 5 34.39 -37.19 -11.21
CA ASP A 5 34.20 -38.61 -11.53
C ASP A 5 32.89 -38.85 -12.31
N ALA A 6 31.82 -38.14 -11.93
CA ALA A 6 30.56 -38.17 -12.67
C ALA A 6 30.67 -37.53 -14.07
N LEU A 7 31.50 -36.50 -14.26
CA LEU A 7 31.79 -35.93 -15.58
C LEU A 7 32.58 -36.91 -16.44
N ASP A 8 33.65 -37.48 -15.89
CA ASP A 8 34.53 -38.44 -16.58
C ASP A 8 33.77 -39.72 -16.97
N ALA A 9 32.77 -40.11 -16.18
CA ALA A 9 31.86 -41.22 -16.50
C ALA A 9 30.77 -40.87 -17.55
N GLY A 10 30.79 -39.68 -18.14
CA GLY A 10 29.81 -39.24 -19.14
C GLY A 10 28.42 -38.90 -18.57
N ARG A 11 28.34 -38.63 -17.26
CA ARG A 11 27.08 -38.39 -16.53
C ARG A 11 26.86 -36.92 -16.18
N GLY A 12 27.58 -36.01 -16.84
CA GLY A 12 27.52 -34.56 -16.62
C GLY A 12 26.11 -33.96 -16.65
N ARG A 13 25.19 -34.54 -17.43
CA ARG A 13 23.78 -34.10 -17.48
C ARG A 13 23.05 -34.20 -16.14
N TRP A 14 23.50 -35.06 -15.23
CA TRP A 14 22.85 -35.29 -13.95
C TRP A 14 23.35 -34.40 -12.82
N LEU A 15 24.43 -33.64 -13.04
CA LEU A 15 25.03 -32.83 -11.96
C LEU A 15 24.08 -31.77 -11.41
N MET A 16 23.34 -31.10 -12.31
CA MET A 16 22.35 -30.11 -11.93
C MET A 16 21.12 -30.76 -11.28
N PRO A 17 20.45 -31.76 -11.90
CA PRO A 17 19.34 -32.47 -11.28
C PRO A 17 19.65 -33.02 -9.89
N ILE A 18 20.79 -33.73 -9.73
CA ILE A 18 21.20 -34.30 -8.44
C ILE A 18 21.41 -33.20 -7.41
N GLY A 19 22.13 -32.14 -7.78
CA GLY A 19 22.35 -31.00 -6.88
C GLY A 19 21.04 -30.35 -6.42
N LEU A 20 20.06 -30.22 -7.31
CA LEU A 20 18.76 -29.63 -6.97
C LEU A 20 17.92 -30.54 -6.06
N VAL A 21 17.84 -31.86 -6.33
CA VAL A 21 17.08 -32.79 -5.47
C VAL A 21 17.71 -32.98 -4.08
N CYS A 22 19.00 -32.67 -3.92
CA CYS A 22 19.68 -32.72 -2.61
C CYS A 22 19.01 -31.86 -1.55
N GLU A 23 18.31 -30.78 -1.92
CA GLU A 23 17.51 -29.98 -0.97
C GLU A 23 16.45 -30.83 -0.27
N VAL A 24 15.78 -31.69 -1.03
CA VAL A 24 14.70 -32.57 -0.56
C VAL A 24 15.27 -33.77 0.18
N LEU A 25 16.34 -34.36 -0.34
CA LEU A 25 16.97 -35.56 0.23
C LEU A 25 17.67 -35.28 1.57
N PHE A 26 18.22 -34.07 1.74
CA PHE A 26 18.99 -33.66 2.90
C PHE A 26 18.50 -32.32 3.47
N PRO A 27 17.25 -32.27 4.00
CA PRO A 27 16.65 -31.04 4.49
C PRO A 27 17.47 -30.42 5.62
N GLY A 28 17.50 -29.09 5.68
CA GLY A 28 18.13 -28.34 6.76
C GLY A 28 17.28 -28.37 8.04
N GLY A 29 17.91 -28.58 9.19
CA GLY A 29 17.26 -28.44 10.51
C GLY A 29 16.45 -29.63 11.01
N THR A 30 16.11 -30.60 10.14
CA THR A 30 15.44 -31.86 10.53
C THR A 30 16.19 -33.07 9.99
N PRO A 31 16.38 -34.15 10.79
CA PRO A 31 16.98 -35.39 10.29
C PRO A 31 16.13 -36.00 9.17
N ALA A 32 16.77 -36.39 8.08
CA ALA A 32 16.11 -37.12 6.99
C ALA A 32 15.50 -38.43 7.54
N GLY A 33 14.20 -38.61 7.33
CA GLY A 33 13.51 -39.84 7.73
C GLY A 33 13.97 -41.06 6.91
N PRO A 34 13.56 -42.29 7.31
CA PRO A 34 13.96 -43.53 6.65
C PRO A 34 13.62 -43.62 5.15
N GLU A 35 12.63 -42.87 4.69
CA GLU A 35 12.24 -42.80 3.28
C GLU A 35 13.19 -41.91 2.47
N LEU A 36 13.54 -40.73 2.97
CA LEU A 36 14.53 -39.84 2.35
C LEU A 36 15.92 -40.48 2.34
N GLY A 37 16.30 -41.22 3.38
CA GLY A 37 17.54 -42.01 3.39
C GLY A 37 17.56 -43.08 2.28
N ARG A 38 16.44 -43.78 2.04
CA ARG A 38 16.30 -44.72 0.93
C ARG A 38 16.33 -44.03 -0.44
N ALA A 39 15.75 -42.84 -0.55
CA ALA A 39 15.82 -42.04 -1.77
C ALA A 39 17.25 -41.55 -2.05
N ALA A 40 18.01 -41.16 -1.03
CA ALA A 40 19.42 -40.79 -1.15
C ALA A 40 20.27 -41.96 -1.68
N VAL A 41 20.07 -43.18 -1.20
CA VAL A 41 20.75 -44.39 -1.73
C VAL A 41 20.43 -44.62 -3.22
N ARG A 42 19.21 -44.32 -3.67
CA ARG A 42 18.84 -44.43 -5.10
C ARG A 42 19.55 -43.43 -6.01
N THR A 43 20.34 -42.49 -5.48
CA THR A 43 21.20 -41.61 -6.28
C THR A 43 22.51 -42.28 -6.71
N GLU A 44 22.94 -43.35 -6.02
CA GLU A 44 24.20 -44.08 -6.31
C GLU A 44 24.33 -44.54 -7.77
N PRO A 45 23.28 -45.06 -8.44
CA PRO A 45 23.36 -45.45 -9.85
C PRO A 45 23.68 -44.29 -10.79
N TYR A 46 23.47 -43.04 -10.38
CA TYR A 46 23.83 -41.84 -11.14
C TYR A 46 25.24 -41.35 -10.79
N LEU A 47 25.76 -41.73 -9.61
CA LEU A 47 27.06 -41.33 -9.05
C LEU A 47 28.13 -42.44 -9.10
N GLY A 48 28.01 -43.41 -10.01
CA GLY A 48 29.00 -44.47 -10.17
C GLY A 48 29.04 -45.49 -9.03
N GLY A 49 27.96 -45.60 -8.24
CA GLY A 49 27.87 -46.49 -7.07
C GLY A 49 28.37 -45.86 -5.77
N THR A 50 28.75 -44.59 -5.78
CA THR A 50 29.23 -43.90 -4.56
C THR A 50 28.05 -43.31 -3.77
N PRO A 51 27.93 -43.61 -2.47
CA PRO A 51 26.87 -43.06 -1.63
C PRO A 51 27.04 -41.55 -1.45
N LEU A 52 25.93 -40.83 -1.49
CA LEU A 52 25.90 -39.38 -1.29
C LEU A 52 25.68 -39.05 0.19
N GLU A 53 26.72 -38.52 0.84
CA GLU A 53 26.64 -38.09 2.24
C GLU A 53 25.84 -36.78 2.39
N ALA A 54 25.15 -36.62 3.53
CA ALA A 54 24.25 -35.48 3.74
C ALA A 54 24.93 -34.11 3.69
N GLU A 55 26.15 -33.99 4.24
CA GLU A 55 26.90 -32.73 4.18
C GLU A 55 27.34 -32.39 2.76
N LEU A 56 27.78 -33.40 1.99
CA LEU A 56 28.13 -33.22 0.60
C LEU A 56 26.89 -32.86 -0.23
N GLY A 57 25.76 -33.51 0.00
CA GLY A 57 24.48 -33.20 -0.65
C GLY A 57 24.04 -31.75 -0.39
N ARG A 58 24.11 -31.28 0.86
CA ARG A 58 23.80 -29.86 1.19
C ARG A 58 24.71 -28.87 0.48
N ARG A 59 26.01 -29.17 0.39
CA ARG A 59 26.98 -28.33 -0.34
C ARG A 59 26.73 -28.36 -1.84
N TRP A 60 26.36 -29.52 -2.38
CA TRP A 60 26.01 -29.68 -3.78
C TRP A 60 24.75 -28.88 -4.12
N PHE A 61 23.71 -28.93 -3.28
CA PHE A 61 22.56 -28.06 -3.41
C PHE A 61 22.93 -26.57 -3.42
N ALA A 62 23.75 -26.12 -2.46
CA ALA A 62 24.21 -24.73 -2.42
C ALA A 62 24.96 -24.32 -3.71
N ALA A 63 25.75 -25.22 -4.29
CA ALA A 63 26.42 -24.99 -5.56
C ALA A 63 25.44 -24.96 -6.74
N ALA A 64 24.53 -25.93 -6.84
CA ALA A 64 23.51 -25.99 -7.89
C ALA A 64 22.59 -24.78 -7.87
N ARG A 65 22.18 -24.31 -6.68
CA ARG A 65 21.39 -23.08 -6.52
C ARG A 65 22.12 -21.86 -7.08
N ARG A 66 23.41 -21.69 -6.77
CA ARG A 66 24.22 -20.60 -7.34
C ARG A 66 24.31 -20.69 -8.85
N VAL A 67 24.49 -21.88 -9.42
CA VAL A 67 24.48 -22.06 -10.88
C VAL A 67 23.12 -21.66 -11.46
N LEU A 68 22.01 -22.08 -10.83
CA LEU A 68 20.65 -21.76 -11.24
C LEU A 68 20.35 -20.25 -11.23
N GLU A 69 21.09 -19.46 -10.45
CA GLU A 69 21.00 -17.99 -10.40
C GLU A 69 21.77 -17.30 -11.55
N HIS A 70 22.74 -17.98 -12.18
CA HIS A 70 23.62 -17.41 -13.20
C HIS A 70 23.36 -17.93 -14.63
N ILE A 71 22.58 -19.00 -14.78
CA ILE A 71 22.19 -19.53 -16.11
C ILE A 71 20.90 -18.89 -16.63
N GLY A 72 20.71 -18.93 -17.95
CA GLY A 72 19.49 -18.43 -18.59
C GLY A 72 18.24 -19.20 -18.18
N GLU A 73 17.08 -18.53 -18.22
CA GLU A 73 15.80 -19.09 -17.78
C GLU A 73 15.41 -20.40 -18.49
N PRO A 74 15.60 -20.57 -19.82
CA PRO A 74 15.30 -21.85 -20.48
C PRO A 74 16.13 -23.02 -19.94
N GLN A 75 17.42 -22.78 -19.65
CA GLN A 75 18.31 -23.79 -19.08
C GLN A 75 17.96 -24.09 -17.61
N ALA A 76 17.57 -23.06 -16.86
CA ALA A 76 17.09 -23.23 -15.48
C ALA A 76 15.82 -24.09 -15.44
N LEU A 77 14.83 -23.80 -16.29
CA LEU A 77 13.58 -24.57 -16.38
C LEU A 77 13.84 -26.02 -16.77
N ALA A 78 14.71 -26.26 -17.76
CA ALA A 78 15.09 -27.63 -18.14
C ALA A 78 15.77 -28.39 -16.99
N SER A 79 16.64 -27.72 -16.23
CA SER A 79 17.31 -28.33 -15.07
C SER A 79 16.34 -28.64 -13.93
N LEU A 80 15.36 -27.76 -13.69
CA LEU A 80 14.31 -27.97 -12.69
C LEU A 80 13.39 -29.13 -13.09
N GLN A 81 12.98 -29.20 -14.36
CA GLN A 81 12.16 -30.30 -14.87
C GLN A 81 12.88 -31.66 -14.72
N GLN A 82 14.15 -31.73 -15.11
CA GLN A 82 14.94 -32.95 -14.95
C GLN A 82 15.13 -33.33 -13.47
N ALA A 83 15.22 -32.35 -12.57
CA ALA A 83 15.28 -32.60 -11.13
C ALA A 83 13.95 -33.18 -10.60
N GLU A 84 12.79 -32.72 -11.10
CA GLU A 84 11.49 -33.29 -10.73
C GLU A 84 11.31 -34.72 -11.24
N GLU A 85 11.69 -34.97 -12.49
CA GLU A 85 11.70 -36.32 -13.07
C GLU A 85 12.59 -37.26 -12.23
N LEU A 86 13.79 -36.80 -11.88
CA LEU A 86 14.70 -37.54 -11.00
C LEU A 86 14.08 -37.77 -9.62
N LEU A 87 13.42 -36.77 -9.02
CA LEU A 87 12.79 -36.94 -7.71
C LEU A 87 11.73 -38.06 -7.71
N GLY A 88 10.99 -38.20 -8.81
CA GLY A 88 10.07 -39.33 -9.05
C GLY A 88 10.79 -40.67 -9.23
N GLU A 89 11.90 -40.71 -9.99
CA GLU A 89 12.74 -41.92 -10.12
C GLU A 89 13.31 -42.37 -8.76
N LEU A 90 13.63 -41.42 -7.88
CA LEU A 90 14.08 -41.67 -6.51
C LEU A 90 12.94 -42.05 -5.55
N ARG A 91 11.68 -42.01 -6.00
CA ARG A 91 10.45 -42.20 -5.20
C ARG A 91 10.39 -41.27 -3.99
N ALA A 92 10.73 -40.01 -4.19
CA ALA A 92 10.74 -38.96 -3.16
C ALA A 92 9.81 -37.78 -3.51
N GLU A 93 8.96 -37.93 -4.52
CA GLU A 93 8.00 -36.91 -4.98
C GLU A 93 7.01 -36.47 -3.89
N GLY A 94 6.69 -37.35 -2.92
CA GLY A 94 5.88 -37.01 -1.75
C GLY A 94 6.53 -35.97 -0.83
N PHE A 95 7.84 -35.79 -0.92
CA PHE A 95 8.61 -34.81 -0.15
C PHE A 95 8.94 -33.54 -0.92
N ALA A 96 8.38 -33.35 -2.12
CA ALA A 96 8.67 -32.19 -2.97
C ALA A 96 8.45 -30.83 -2.28
N GLY A 97 7.52 -30.76 -1.31
CA GLY A 97 7.27 -29.56 -0.49
C GLY A 97 8.47 -29.06 0.32
N LEU A 98 9.51 -29.89 0.51
CA LEU A 98 10.77 -29.47 1.12
C LEU A 98 11.60 -28.57 0.20
N SER A 99 11.41 -28.65 -1.13
CA SER A 99 12.18 -27.81 -2.06
C SER A 99 11.70 -26.35 -2.05
N THR A 100 12.66 -25.43 -2.17
CA THR A 100 12.42 -24.00 -2.40
C THR A 100 12.60 -23.59 -3.87
N LEU A 101 12.95 -24.55 -4.73
CA LEU A 101 13.28 -24.32 -6.14
C LEU A 101 12.33 -25.03 -7.12
N LEU A 102 11.91 -26.26 -6.83
CA LEU A 102 11.15 -27.10 -7.77
C LEU A 102 9.67 -26.64 -7.91
N PRO A 103 9.09 -26.67 -9.13
CA PRO A 103 7.67 -26.37 -9.36
C PRO A 103 6.69 -27.10 -8.41
N ALA A 104 6.87 -28.40 -8.21
CA ALA A 104 6.07 -29.23 -7.31
C ALA A 104 6.23 -28.79 -5.85
N GLY A 105 7.41 -28.28 -5.47
CA GLY A 105 7.63 -27.68 -4.16
C GLY A 105 6.76 -26.44 -3.94
N TYR A 106 6.62 -25.59 -4.95
CA TYR A 106 5.72 -24.44 -4.90
C TYR A 106 4.25 -24.86 -4.73
N ALA A 107 3.77 -25.80 -5.55
CA ALA A 107 2.40 -26.30 -5.48
C ALA A 107 2.09 -26.90 -4.09
N ARG A 108 2.97 -27.74 -3.55
CA ARG A 108 2.81 -28.31 -2.20
C ARG A 108 2.80 -27.25 -1.09
N ARG A 109 3.58 -26.18 -1.22
CA ARG A 109 3.57 -25.06 -0.26
C ARG A 109 2.25 -24.27 -0.33
N LEU A 110 1.69 -24.07 -1.53
CA LEU A 110 0.36 -23.47 -1.71
C LEU A 110 -0.75 -24.33 -1.10
N GLU A 111 -0.72 -25.65 -1.32
CA GLU A 111 -1.62 -26.61 -0.66
C GLU A 111 -1.48 -26.55 0.86
N GLY A 112 -0.25 -26.47 1.36
CA GLY A 112 0.05 -26.34 2.80
C GLY A 112 -0.52 -25.06 3.40
N PHE A 113 -0.40 -23.92 2.69
CA PHE A 113 -1.03 -22.67 3.10
C PHE A 113 -2.55 -22.75 3.10
N GLY A 114 -3.16 -23.30 2.04
CA GLY A 114 -4.61 -23.54 1.99
C GLY A 114 -5.10 -24.43 3.15
N SER A 115 -4.35 -25.50 3.45
CA SER A 115 -4.67 -26.41 4.56
C SER A 115 -4.54 -25.74 5.93
N ALA A 116 -3.49 -24.94 6.14
CA ALA A 116 -3.32 -24.17 7.37
C ALA A 116 -4.46 -23.16 7.54
N LEU A 117 -4.86 -22.49 6.47
CA LEU A 117 -5.96 -21.53 6.48
C LEU A 117 -7.30 -22.21 6.80
N SER A 118 -7.65 -23.30 6.13
CA SER A 118 -8.85 -24.08 6.45
C SER A 118 -8.79 -24.70 7.85
N GLY A 119 -7.61 -25.09 8.33
CA GLY A 119 -7.40 -25.51 9.72
C GLY A 119 -7.73 -24.39 10.71
N TYR A 120 -7.25 -23.17 10.44
CA TYR A 120 -7.53 -22.00 11.28
C TYR A 120 -9.03 -21.68 11.32
N LEU A 121 -9.71 -21.69 10.17
CA LEU A 121 -11.16 -21.40 10.10
C LEU A 121 -12.02 -22.43 10.84
N ARG A 122 -11.53 -23.66 10.99
CA ARG A 122 -12.14 -24.74 11.79
C ARG A 122 -11.72 -24.74 13.27
N GLY A 123 -10.80 -23.86 13.67
CA GLY A 123 -10.25 -23.81 15.04
C GLY A 123 -9.21 -24.90 15.33
N GLU A 124 -8.67 -25.56 14.30
CA GLU A 124 -7.70 -26.64 14.39
C GLU A 124 -6.25 -26.18 14.21
N ALA A 125 -6.04 -24.94 13.76
CA ALA A 125 -4.73 -24.33 13.60
C ALA A 125 -4.67 -22.93 14.22
N ALA A 126 -3.50 -22.55 14.72
CA ALA A 126 -3.21 -21.22 15.23
C ALA A 126 -2.75 -20.27 14.10
N VAL A 127 -2.85 -18.96 14.35
CA VAL A 127 -2.35 -17.91 13.44
C VAL A 127 -0.88 -18.14 13.05
N ALA A 128 -0.05 -18.59 13.99
CA ALA A 128 1.36 -18.89 13.76
C ALA A 128 1.57 -19.94 12.65
N GLN A 129 0.72 -20.97 12.59
CA GLN A 129 0.84 -22.02 11.55
C GLN A 129 0.50 -21.48 10.16
N VAL A 130 -0.49 -20.58 10.05
CA VAL A 130 -0.81 -19.90 8.78
C VAL A 130 0.34 -18.98 8.36
N GLN A 131 0.95 -18.28 9.33
CA GLN A 131 2.11 -17.42 9.09
C GLN A 131 3.33 -18.22 8.62
N ASP A 132 3.63 -19.35 9.25
CA ASP A 132 4.74 -20.22 8.86
C ASP A 132 4.51 -20.79 7.45
N ALA A 133 3.27 -21.17 7.12
CA ALA A 133 2.91 -21.63 5.79
C ALA A 133 3.04 -20.52 4.74
N PHE A 134 2.68 -19.28 5.07
CA PHE A 134 2.89 -18.12 4.18
C PHE A 134 4.38 -17.87 3.96
N ALA A 135 5.18 -17.84 5.03
CA ALA A 135 6.62 -17.65 4.94
C ALA A 135 7.28 -18.74 4.09
N ALA A 136 6.80 -19.98 4.20
CA ALA A 136 7.23 -21.10 3.38
C ALA A 136 6.91 -20.90 1.89
N VAL A 137 5.78 -20.31 1.52
CA VAL A 137 5.44 -19.95 0.13
C VAL A 137 6.30 -18.78 -0.35
N ALA A 138 6.43 -17.72 0.46
CA ALA A 138 7.14 -16.50 0.11
C ALA A 138 8.66 -16.73 -0.09
N ALA A 139 9.24 -17.71 0.62
CA ALA A 139 10.65 -18.08 0.46
C ALA A 139 10.96 -18.85 -0.83
N HIS A 140 9.95 -19.27 -1.61
CA HIS A 140 10.14 -20.07 -2.81
C HIS A 140 10.63 -19.22 -4.00
N ARG A 141 11.47 -19.79 -4.88
CA ARG A 141 12.02 -19.13 -6.10
C ARG A 141 10.94 -18.53 -7.02
N TYR A 142 9.74 -19.08 -6.99
CA TYR A 142 8.63 -18.66 -7.85
C TYR A 142 7.81 -17.51 -7.27
N ALA A 143 7.95 -17.22 -5.96
CA ALA A 143 7.21 -16.14 -5.30
C ALA A 143 7.46 -14.76 -5.96
N PRO A 144 8.71 -14.33 -6.25
CA PRO A 144 8.94 -13.04 -6.91
C PRO A 144 8.38 -12.95 -8.34
N ARG A 145 8.13 -14.09 -9.00
CA ARG A 145 7.52 -14.15 -10.35
C ARG A 145 5.99 -14.07 -10.31
N GLN A 146 5.38 -14.15 -9.12
CA GLN A 146 3.93 -14.11 -8.92
C GLN A 146 3.54 -13.09 -7.83
N PRO A 147 3.92 -11.81 -7.99
CA PRO A 147 3.73 -10.79 -6.95
C PRO A 147 2.27 -10.64 -6.54
N GLU A 148 1.33 -10.68 -7.49
CA GLU A 148 -0.12 -10.58 -7.22
C GLU A 148 -0.63 -11.77 -6.38
N ARG A 149 -0.12 -12.99 -6.63
CA ARG A 149 -0.48 -14.17 -5.84
C ARG A 149 0.07 -14.05 -4.43
N ILE A 150 1.33 -13.63 -4.29
CA ILE A 150 1.95 -13.44 -2.96
C ILE A 150 1.22 -12.36 -2.16
N GLU A 151 0.90 -11.22 -2.76
CA GLU A 151 0.12 -10.16 -2.12
C GLU A 151 -1.24 -10.69 -1.66
N ARG A 152 -1.95 -11.47 -2.50
CA ARG A 152 -3.22 -12.09 -2.09
C ARG A 152 -3.08 -13.01 -0.88
N LEU A 153 -2.03 -13.84 -0.80
CA LEU A 153 -1.80 -14.71 0.36
C LEU A 153 -1.43 -13.90 1.60
N GLU A 154 -0.70 -12.80 1.44
CA GLU A 154 -0.39 -11.87 2.52
C GLU A 154 -1.67 -11.21 3.06
N MET A 155 -2.57 -10.77 2.18
CA MET A 155 -3.88 -10.23 2.57
C MET A 155 -4.74 -11.28 3.29
N ALA A 156 -4.69 -12.55 2.87
CA ALA A 156 -5.35 -13.63 3.58
C ALA A 156 -4.78 -13.81 5.01
N LEU A 157 -3.45 -13.77 5.17
CA LEU A 157 -2.81 -13.81 6.48
C LEU A 157 -3.19 -12.60 7.37
N ARG A 158 -3.27 -11.39 6.79
CA ARG A 158 -3.75 -10.20 7.50
C ARG A 158 -5.18 -10.37 8.01
N LEU A 159 -6.07 -10.94 7.21
CA LEU A 159 -7.44 -11.23 7.63
C LEU A 159 -7.51 -12.31 8.72
N VAL A 160 -6.63 -13.32 8.68
CA VAL A 160 -6.49 -14.29 9.78
C VAL A 160 -6.06 -13.60 11.08
N ARG A 161 -5.12 -12.65 11.02
CA ARG A 161 -4.72 -11.84 12.18
C ARG A 161 -5.86 -10.95 12.67
N TYR A 162 -6.62 -10.34 11.76
CA TYR A 162 -7.81 -9.56 12.09
C TYR A 162 -8.85 -10.40 12.84
N LEU A 163 -9.20 -11.58 12.32
CA LEU A 163 -10.15 -12.51 12.95
C LEU A 163 -9.68 -13.01 14.33
N ALA A 164 -8.37 -13.06 14.58
CA ALA A 164 -7.81 -13.38 15.89
C ALA A 164 -7.71 -12.17 16.83
N SER A 165 -7.94 -10.96 16.33
CA SER A 165 -7.78 -9.71 17.10
C SER A 165 -9.10 -9.27 17.73
N PRO A 166 -9.05 -8.51 18.86
CA PRO A 166 -10.24 -7.90 19.46
C PRO A 166 -11.01 -6.96 18.51
N ALA A 167 -10.36 -6.45 17.46
CA ALA A 167 -11.00 -5.56 16.49
C ALA A 167 -12.14 -6.28 15.73
N SER A 168 -12.06 -7.60 15.54
CA SER A 168 -13.11 -8.38 14.89
C SER A 168 -14.37 -8.55 15.75
N GLU A 169 -14.23 -8.49 17.07
CA GLU A 169 -15.33 -8.62 18.03
C GLU A 169 -16.01 -7.28 18.36
N SER A 170 -15.32 -6.16 18.11
CA SER A 170 -15.71 -4.80 18.54
C SER A 170 -16.97 -4.20 17.89
N SER A 171 -17.75 -5.01 17.17
CA SER A 171 -18.98 -4.60 16.48
C SER A 171 -19.94 -3.78 17.35
N SER A 172 -20.06 -4.05 18.66
CA SER A 172 -21.06 -3.40 19.53
C SER A 172 -20.58 -2.17 20.33
N ALA A 173 -19.30 -1.80 20.28
CA ALA A 173 -18.76 -0.78 21.19
C ALA A 173 -19.08 0.68 20.76
N SER A 174 -19.22 0.93 19.47
CA SER A 174 -19.41 2.30 18.95
C SER A 174 -20.88 2.71 18.96
N ARG A 175 -21.24 3.62 19.88
CA ARG A 175 -22.63 4.09 20.03
C ARG A 175 -23.01 5.22 19.09
N SER A 176 -22.05 5.95 18.52
CA SER A 176 -22.31 7.10 17.64
C SER A 176 -21.87 6.85 16.19
N PHE A 177 -22.44 7.61 15.26
CA PHE A 177 -22.01 7.65 13.86
C PHE A 177 -20.51 7.96 13.74
N ALA A 178 -20.03 8.97 14.48
CA ALA A 178 -18.62 9.39 14.46
C ALA A 178 -17.67 8.27 14.92
N ALA A 179 -18.00 7.59 16.01
CA ALA A 179 -17.20 6.47 16.52
C ALA A 179 -17.15 5.31 15.49
N ALA A 180 -18.29 4.98 14.87
CA ALA A 180 -18.34 3.96 13.83
C ALA A 180 -17.51 4.34 12.60
N ALA A 181 -17.51 5.62 12.20
CA ALA A 181 -16.72 6.10 11.08
C ALA A 181 -15.21 6.05 11.35
N HIS A 182 -14.77 6.47 12.55
CA HIS A 182 -13.38 6.39 12.95
C HIS A 182 -12.87 4.94 13.03
N VAL A 183 -13.65 4.03 13.64
CA VAL A 183 -13.32 2.60 13.66
C VAL A 183 -13.25 2.04 12.25
N TYR A 184 -14.15 2.43 11.36
CA TYR A 184 -14.10 1.99 9.97
C TYR A 184 -12.82 2.48 9.27
N ALA A 185 -12.48 3.76 9.33
CA ALA A 185 -11.25 4.23 8.66
C ALA A 185 -9.97 3.64 9.27
N ALA A 186 -9.91 3.49 10.60
CA ALA A 186 -8.73 2.96 11.28
C ALA A 186 -8.56 1.44 11.09
N GLU A 187 -9.67 0.68 11.04
CA GLU A 187 -9.66 -0.79 11.07
C GLU A 187 -10.40 -1.39 9.87
N GLY A 188 -11.69 -1.05 9.73
CA GLY A 188 -12.59 -1.69 8.77
C GLY A 188 -12.21 -1.51 7.30
N SER A 189 -11.64 -0.36 6.94
CA SER A 189 -11.24 -0.06 5.58
C SER A 189 -10.03 -0.88 5.12
N PHE A 190 -9.14 -1.24 6.05
CA PHE A 190 -8.05 -2.19 5.81
C PHE A 190 -8.60 -3.61 5.63
N VAL A 191 -9.66 -3.99 6.35
CA VAL A 191 -10.36 -5.26 6.14
C VAL A 191 -10.97 -5.31 4.73
N ASP A 192 -11.56 -4.20 4.27
CA ASP A 192 -12.09 -4.10 2.90
C ASP A 192 -10.98 -4.18 1.85
N TRP A 193 -9.84 -3.53 2.08
CA TRP A 193 -8.67 -3.70 1.21
C TRP A 193 -8.23 -5.17 1.15
N ALA A 194 -8.01 -5.83 2.29
CA ALA A 194 -7.51 -7.21 2.29
C ALA A 194 -8.52 -8.20 1.68
N ARG A 195 -9.82 -8.07 1.98
CA ARG A 195 -10.83 -9.02 1.47
C ARG A 195 -11.09 -8.85 -0.03
N THR A 196 -11.00 -7.62 -0.56
CA THR A 196 -11.21 -7.38 -1.99
C THR A 196 -10.09 -8.02 -2.83
N MET A 197 -8.87 -8.14 -2.28
CA MET A 197 -7.76 -8.86 -2.92
C MET A 197 -7.97 -10.39 -2.97
N LEU A 198 -8.86 -10.95 -2.14
CA LEU A 198 -9.19 -12.37 -2.20
C LEU A 198 -10.14 -12.71 -3.35
N LEU A 199 -10.81 -11.72 -3.94
CA LEU A 199 -11.73 -11.90 -5.07
C LEU A 199 -10.97 -12.17 -6.36
N GLY A 200 -11.40 -13.18 -7.13
CA GLY A 200 -10.77 -13.59 -8.40
C GLY A 200 -10.38 -15.08 -8.41
N GLY A 201 -9.92 -15.59 -9.55
CA GLY A 201 -9.60 -17.00 -9.72
C GLY A 201 -8.33 -17.45 -8.98
N GLU A 202 -8.32 -18.69 -8.51
CA GLU A 202 -7.16 -19.41 -8.02
C GLU A 202 -7.16 -20.80 -8.69
N GLN A 203 -5.99 -21.27 -9.12
CA GLN A 203 -5.85 -22.54 -9.85
C GLN A 203 -5.80 -23.73 -8.89
N GLU A 204 -5.17 -23.55 -7.72
CA GLU A 204 -5.10 -24.59 -6.71
C GLU A 204 -6.42 -24.70 -5.95
N SER A 205 -7.20 -25.76 -6.22
CA SER A 205 -8.58 -25.91 -5.73
C SER A 205 -8.71 -25.83 -4.19
N ALA A 206 -7.78 -26.44 -3.46
CA ALA A 206 -7.77 -26.40 -2.00
C ALA A 206 -7.56 -24.96 -1.48
N LEU A 207 -6.63 -24.24 -2.08
CA LEU A 207 -6.36 -22.83 -1.75
C LEU A 207 -7.55 -21.94 -2.13
N ALA A 208 -8.11 -22.13 -3.33
CA ALA A 208 -9.28 -21.39 -3.79
C ALA A 208 -10.46 -21.51 -2.81
N SER A 209 -10.71 -22.73 -2.33
CA SER A 209 -11.78 -23.00 -1.37
C SER A 209 -11.52 -22.34 -0.01
N ALA A 210 -10.29 -22.42 0.49
CA ALA A 210 -9.91 -21.79 1.76
C ALA A 210 -10.02 -20.25 1.71
N LEU A 211 -9.61 -19.63 0.60
CA LEU A 211 -9.74 -18.19 0.39
C LEU A 211 -11.21 -17.75 0.30
N ALA A 212 -12.06 -18.52 -0.39
CA ALA A 212 -13.49 -18.25 -0.47
C ALA A 212 -14.19 -18.36 0.90
N GLU A 213 -13.83 -19.35 1.71
CA GLU A 213 -14.34 -19.52 3.07
C GLU A 213 -13.92 -18.37 3.99
N LEU A 214 -12.64 -17.95 3.91
CA LEU A 214 -12.13 -16.79 4.64
C LEU A 214 -12.89 -15.51 4.24
N TYR A 215 -13.08 -15.29 2.94
CA TYR A 215 -13.84 -14.14 2.42
C TYR A 215 -15.26 -14.14 2.98
N ALA A 216 -15.97 -15.27 2.92
CA ALA A 216 -17.34 -15.39 3.40
C ALA A 216 -17.43 -15.12 4.92
N ARG A 217 -16.47 -15.61 5.71
CA ARG A 217 -16.43 -15.35 7.17
C ARG A 217 -16.30 -13.86 7.47
N VAL A 218 -15.40 -13.16 6.78
CA VAL A 218 -15.18 -11.72 6.96
C VAL A 218 -16.38 -10.92 6.45
N GLN A 219 -17.01 -11.36 5.36
CA GLN A 219 -18.21 -10.73 4.82
C GLN A 219 -19.37 -10.73 5.81
N LEU A 220 -19.59 -11.81 6.57
CA LEU A 220 -20.62 -11.85 7.61
C LEU A 220 -20.42 -10.76 8.69
N ILE A 221 -19.17 -10.51 9.09
CA ILE A 221 -18.83 -9.45 10.04
C ILE A 221 -19.11 -8.07 9.41
N ARG A 222 -18.70 -7.86 8.15
CA ARG A 222 -18.95 -6.61 7.42
C ARG A 222 -20.44 -6.32 7.25
N GLU A 223 -21.26 -7.32 6.94
CA GLU A 223 -22.71 -7.15 6.80
C GLU A 223 -23.38 -6.71 8.11
N GLN A 224 -22.97 -7.30 9.24
CA GLN A 224 -23.44 -6.86 10.55
C GLN A 224 -23.02 -5.40 10.83
N GLN A 225 -21.75 -5.05 10.57
CA GLN A 225 -21.25 -3.69 10.75
C GLN A 225 -21.98 -2.69 9.85
N ASN A 226 -22.26 -3.05 8.59
CA ASN A 226 -23.01 -2.22 7.65
C ASN A 226 -24.46 -2.01 8.08
N ARG A 227 -25.12 -3.05 8.59
CA ARG A 227 -26.49 -2.94 9.13
C ARG A 227 -26.56 -1.93 10.27
N GLU A 228 -25.67 -2.05 11.24
CA GLU A 228 -25.65 -1.14 12.38
C GLU A 228 -25.20 0.27 11.99
N PHE A 229 -24.21 0.39 11.09
CA PHE A 229 -23.81 1.69 10.55
C PHE A 229 -24.98 2.39 9.85
N ALA A 230 -25.75 1.68 9.03
CA ALA A 230 -26.89 2.25 8.33
C ALA A 230 -27.95 2.80 9.30
N GLN A 231 -28.18 2.11 10.43
CA GLN A 231 -29.06 2.63 11.50
C GLN A 231 -28.53 3.95 12.08
N ARG A 232 -27.24 4.00 12.42
CA ARG A 232 -26.57 5.23 12.90
C ARG A 232 -26.58 6.35 11.86
N LEU A 233 -26.41 6.00 10.58
CA LEU A 233 -26.50 6.93 9.45
C LEU A 233 -27.92 7.48 9.30
N ALA A 234 -28.96 6.67 9.47
CA ALA A 234 -30.35 7.13 9.43
C ALA A 234 -30.66 8.14 10.54
N GLU A 235 -30.12 7.92 11.74
CA GLU A 235 -30.22 8.88 12.85
C GLU A 235 -29.46 10.17 12.56
N TRP A 236 -28.18 10.05 12.17
CA TRP A 236 -27.33 11.20 11.83
C TRP A 236 -27.89 12.02 10.66
N SER A 237 -28.51 11.37 9.66
CA SER A 237 -29.06 12.04 8.48
C SER A 237 -30.19 13.02 8.83
N ARG A 238 -30.97 12.75 9.88
CA ARG A 238 -32.05 13.64 10.35
C ARG A 238 -31.51 14.95 10.92
N THR A 239 -30.45 14.86 11.72
CA THR A 239 -29.81 16.00 12.38
C THR A 239 -28.29 15.83 12.30
N PRO A 240 -27.66 16.18 11.16
CA PRO A 240 -26.23 16.00 11.00
C PRO A 240 -25.45 16.81 12.03
N GLY A 241 -24.70 16.11 12.88
CA GLY A 241 -23.78 16.73 13.82
C GLY A 241 -22.57 17.33 13.10
N MET A 242 -21.98 18.38 13.67
CA MET A 242 -20.67 18.86 13.27
C MET A 242 -19.61 18.16 14.11
N GLU A 243 -18.73 17.42 13.44
CA GLU A 243 -17.55 16.79 14.04
C GLU A 243 -16.31 17.38 13.34
N ALA A 244 -15.22 17.61 14.09
CA ALA A 244 -14.05 18.29 13.55
C ALA A 244 -13.31 17.49 12.46
N THR A 245 -13.36 16.16 12.55
CA THR A 245 -12.64 15.21 11.70
C THR A 245 -13.51 14.59 10.61
N ILE A 246 -14.84 14.71 10.71
CA ILE A 246 -15.80 14.07 9.80
C ILE A 246 -16.62 15.15 9.10
N LEU A 247 -16.33 15.37 7.83
CA LEU A 247 -16.88 16.48 7.06
C LEU A 247 -17.88 15.98 6.02
N PRO A 248 -19.12 16.47 6.00
CA PRO A 248 -19.97 16.33 4.82
C PRO A 248 -19.22 16.88 3.59
N VAL A 249 -19.29 16.17 2.45
CA VAL A 249 -18.50 16.53 1.25
C VAL A 249 -18.67 17.97 0.81
N GLU A 250 -19.88 18.53 0.99
CA GLU A 250 -20.20 19.93 0.69
C GLU A 250 -19.50 20.96 1.59
N ARG A 251 -18.87 20.55 2.69
CA ARG A 251 -18.15 21.44 3.61
C ARG A 251 -16.64 21.42 3.40
N ILE A 252 -16.11 20.47 2.61
CA ILE A 252 -14.66 20.27 2.47
C ILE A 252 -13.98 21.49 1.82
N LEU A 253 -14.60 22.11 0.81
CA LEU A 253 -14.01 23.30 0.19
C LEU A 253 -13.91 24.48 1.15
N GLU A 254 -14.91 24.68 2.01
CA GLU A 254 -14.92 25.76 2.99
C GLU A 254 -13.97 25.50 4.16
N GLN A 255 -13.97 24.28 4.70
CA GLN A 255 -13.25 23.96 5.94
C GLN A 255 -11.81 23.52 5.72
N VAL A 256 -11.46 23.04 4.52
CA VAL A 256 -10.12 22.51 4.22
C VAL A 256 -9.48 23.26 3.07
N ALA A 257 -10.11 23.27 1.89
CA ALA A 257 -9.48 23.81 0.69
C ALA A 257 -9.24 25.33 0.77
N ALA A 258 -10.23 26.12 1.22
CA ALA A 258 -10.10 27.57 1.31
C ALA A 258 -9.04 28.02 2.34
N PRO A 259 -8.99 27.48 3.58
CA PRO A 259 -7.91 27.78 4.52
C PRO A 259 -6.51 27.40 4.01
N LEU A 260 -6.38 26.29 3.28
CA LEU A 260 -5.12 25.90 2.65
C LEU A 260 -4.75 26.87 1.51
N ALA A 261 -5.72 27.20 0.65
CA ALA A 261 -5.53 28.13 -0.46
C ALA A 261 -5.15 29.53 0.00
N ALA A 262 -5.54 29.96 1.20
CA ALA A 262 -5.07 31.24 1.75
C ALA A 262 -3.55 31.27 1.97
N ARG A 263 -2.90 30.11 2.16
CA ARG A 263 -1.48 29.99 2.57
C ARG A 263 -0.58 29.38 1.51
N SER A 264 -1.06 28.38 0.78
CA SER A 264 -0.31 27.70 -0.29
C SER A 264 -1.11 27.62 -1.60
N PRO A 265 -0.46 27.57 -2.77
CA PRO A 265 -1.16 27.26 -4.01
C PRO A 265 -1.68 25.82 -3.93
N LEU A 266 -2.92 25.62 -4.39
CA LEU A 266 -3.67 24.41 -4.14
C LEU A 266 -4.01 23.68 -5.44
N LEU A 267 -3.89 22.36 -5.40
CA LEU A 267 -4.49 21.44 -6.34
C LEU A 267 -5.57 20.62 -5.62
N VAL A 268 -6.82 20.73 -6.05
CA VAL A 268 -7.92 19.89 -5.54
C VAL A 268 -8.11 18.74 -6.53
N LEU A 269 -7.77 17.52 -6.14
CA LEU A 269 -7.96 16.31 -6.93
C LEU A 269 -9.12 15.52 -6.35
N LEU A 270 -10.19 15.36 -7.13
CA LEU A 270 -11.31 14.49 -6.77
C LEU A 270 -11.26 13.21 -7.61
N CYS A 271 -11.10 12.06 -6.95
CA CYS A 271 -11.20 10.74 -7.57
C CYS A 271 -12.63 10.21 -7.43
N ASP A 272 -13.38 10.21 -8.53
CA ASP A 272 -14.79 9.82 -8.57
C ASP A 272 -14.95 8.31 -8.27
N GLY A 273 -15.69 7.99 -7.21
CA GLY A 273 -15.97 6.61 -6.79
C GLY A 273 -14.87 5.94 -5.95
N MET A 274 -13.84 6.66 -5.52
CA MET A 274 -12.74 6.11 -4.71
C MET A 274 -13.19 5.83 -3.27
N ASP A 275 -13.16 4.57 -2.85
CA ASP A 275 -13.36 4.16 -1.46
C ASP A 275 -12.04 4.16 -0.67
N PHE A 276 -12.10 3.87 0.63
CA PHE A 276 -10.88 3.79 1.44
C PHE A 276 -9.96 2.62 1.04
N ALA A 277 -10.49 1.50 0.53
CA ALA A 277 -9.68 0.36 0.13
C ALA A 277 -8.77 0.68 -1.07
N ILE A 278 -9.27 1.43 -2.05
CA ILE A 278 -8.46 1.98 -3.15
C ILE A 278 -7.51 3.05 -2.63
N PHE A 279 -7.98 3.93 -1.75
CA PHE A 279 -7.15 4.99 -1.20
C PHE A 279 -5.91 4.47 -0.47
N HIS A 280 -6.01 3.39 0.31
CA HIS A 280 -4.85 2.78 0.97
C HIS A 280 -3.81 2.23 -0.02
N GLN A 281 -4.25 1.66 -1.15
CA GLN A 281 -3.34 1.22 -2.21
C GLN A 281 -2.60 2.42 -2.82
N LEU A 282 -3.33 3.50 -3.14
CA LEU A 282 -2.75 4.71 -3.70
C LEU A 282 -1.81 5.40 -2.72
N LEU A 283 -2.16 5.45 -1.44
CA LEU A 283 -1.37 6.12 -0.42
C LEU A 283 0.01 5.48 -0.23
N ARG A 284 0.10 4.15 -0.32
CA ARG A 284 1.38 3.43 -0.30
C ARG A 284 2.28 3.90 -1.45
N ASP A 285 1.77 3.89 -2.68
CA ASP A 285 2.51 4.30 -3.88
C ASP A 285 2.84 5.82 -3.87
N LEU A 286 1.95 6.65 -3.35
CA LEU A 286 2.19 8.09 -3.15
C LEU A 286 3.36 8.35 -2.19
N SER A 287 3.42 7.59 -1.09
CA SER A 287 4.48 7.71 -0.09
C SER A 287 5.83 7.33 -0.68
N ASP A 288 5.88 6.25 -1.47
CA ASP A 288 7.09 5.81 -2.19
C ASP A 288 7.57 6.86 -3.20
N ARG A 289 6.67 7.71 -3.71
CA ARG A 289 6.96 8.84 -4.62
C ARG A 289 7.28 10.15 -3.91
N GLY A 290 7.39 10.16 -2.58
CA GLY A 290 7.79 11.32 -1.78
C GLY A 290 6.67 12.31 -1.45
N TRP A 291 5.41 11.89 -1.56
CA TRP A 291 4.26 12.63 -1.04
C TRP A 291 3.95 12.21 0.39
N GLU A 292 3.91 13.19 1.28
CA GLU A 292 3.57 12.99 2.69
C GLU A 292 2.13 13.45 2.96
N GLN A 293 1.42 12.72 3.81
CA GLN A 293 0.12 13.16 4.32
C GLN A 293 0.28 14.17 5.44
N TRP A 294 -0.69 15.08 5.54
CA TRP A 294 -0.77 16.11 6.56
C TRP A 294 -2.15 16.11 7.20
N MET A 295 -2.19 16.44 8.49
CA MET A 295 -3.43 16.65 9.24
C MET A 295 -3.37 17.97 10.00
N PRO A 296 -4.53 18.60 10.31
CA PRO A 296 -4.55 19.82 11.11
C PRO A 296 -3.89 19.61 12.48
N GLU A 297 -3.16 20.63 12.96
CA GLU A 297 -2.69 20.65 14.34
C GLU A 297 -3.88 20.68 15.31
N GLY A 298 -3.74 20.01 16.46
CA GLY A 298 -4.79 19.91 17.47
C GLY A 298 -5.85 18.83 17.21
N LEU A 299 -5.80 18.13 16.07
CA LEU A 299 -6.59 16.91 15.86
C LEU A 299 -5.75 15.66 16.16
N ASP A 300 -6.44 14.61 16.62
CA ASP A 300 -5.85 13.29 16.91
C ASP A 300 -6.14 12.27 15.81
N ASP A 301 -7.20 12.48 15.04
CA ASP A 301 -7.59 11.61 13.93
C ASP A 301 -7.55 12.32 12.57
N PRO A 302 -7.28 11.58 11.49
CA PRO A 302 -7.31 12.13 10.13
C PRO A 302 -8.69 12.66 9.75
N LEU A 303 -8.69 13.57 8.78
CA LEU A 303 -9.92 14.04 8.17
C LEU A 303 -10.53 12.95 7.28
N MET A 304 -11.86 12.94 7.20
CA MET A 304 -12.60 12.11 6.25
C MET A 304 -13.86 12.82 5.77
N GLY A 305 -14.36 12.38 4.62
CA GLY A 305 -15.61 12.86 4.06
C GLY A 305 -16.80 11.96 4.35
N VAL A 306 -17.99 12.56 4.32
CA VAL A 306 -19.28 11.85 4.29
C VAL A 306 -20.02 12.24 3.02
N ALA A 307 -20.18 11.27 2.12
CA ALA A 307 -20.91 11.42 0.88
C ALA A 307 -22.33 11.94 1.13
N VAL A 308 -22.93 12.56 0.11
CA VAL A 308 -24.37 12.84 0.14
C VAL A 308 -25.11 11.51 0.10
N VAL A 309 -26.27 11.43 0.74
CA VAL A 309 -27.15 10.26 0.65
C VAL A 309 -28.34 10.65 -0.24
N PRO A 310 -28.60 9.92 -1.35
CA PRO A 310 -27.89 8.72 -1.80
C PRO A 310 -26.50 9.04 -2.37
N SER A 311 -25.55 8.14 -2.16
CA SER A 311 -24.11 8.27 -2.48
C SER A 311 -23.83 8.07 -3.97
N VAL A 312 -24.37 8.97 -4.79
CA VAL A 312 -24.22 8.96 -6.25
C VAL A 312 -23.49 10.21 -6.73
N THR A 313 -22.68 10.08 -7.78
CA THR A 313 -21.84 11.15 -8.35
C THR A 313 -22.61 12.45 -8.57
N GLY A 314 -23.80 12.36 -9.19
CA GLY A 314 -24.63 13.53 -9.53
C GLY A 314 -25.10 14.35 -8.33
N PHE A 315 -25.07 13.78 -7.12
CA PHE A 315 -25.35 14.49 -5.87
C PHE A 315 -24.07 14.80 -5.12
N SER A 316 -23.23 13.80 -4.83
CA SER A 316 -22.04 13.98 -4.00
C SER A 316 -20.98 14.89 -4.64
N ARG A 317 -20.61 14.64 -5.90
CA ARG A 317 -19.56 15.43 -6.58
C ARG A 317 -20.01 16.86 -6.83
N THR A 318 -21.26 17.05 -7.24
CA THR A 318 -21.81 18.38 -7.41
C THR A 318 -21.89 19.13 -6.09
N SER A 319 -22.24 18.44 -5.00
CA SER A 319 -22.27 19.04 -3.67
C SER A 319 -20.88 19.43 -3.17
N PHE A 320 -19.86 18.60 -3.41
CA PHE A 320 -18.46 18.90 -3.13
C PHE A 320 -18.01 20.19 -3.83
N PHE A 321 -18.16 20.27 -5.16
CA PHE A 321 -17.67 21.43 -5.93
C PHE A 321 -18.50 22.70 -5.75
N SER A 322 -19.76 22.59 -5.30
CA SER A 322 -20.63 23.75 -5.07
C SER A 322 -20.63 24.29 -3.64
N GLY A 323 -20.07 23.55 -2.67
CA GLY A 323 -20.06 23.94 -1.27
C GLY A 323 -21.43 23.85 -0.57
N ARG A 324 -22.41 23.20 -1.20
CA ARG A 324 -23.78 23.01 -0.69
C ARG A 324 -24.41 21.75 -1.25
N VAL A 325 -25.34 21.13 -0.51
CA VAL A 325 -26.03 19.93 -1.02
C VAL A 325 -26.90 20.27 -2.23
N THR A 326 -26.57 19.70 -3.38
CA THR A 326 -27.30 19.95 -4.63
C THR A 326 -27.04 18.86 -5.67
N ALA A 327 -27.88 18.82 -6.69
CA ALA A 327 -27.75 17.98 -7.86
C ALA A 327 -27.37 18.83 -9.08
N GLY A 328 -26.53 18.32 -9.98
CA GLY A 328 -26.13 19.10 -11.14
C GLY A 328 -25.23 18.37 -12.13
N THR A 329 -24.66 19.15 -13.03
CA THR A 329 -23.78 18.69 -14.11
C THR A 329 -22.36 19.23 -13.93
N ALA A 330 -21.41 18.74 -14.73
CA ALA A 330 -20.05 19.27 -14.77
C ALA A 330 -20.01 20.80 -15.05
N ALA A 331 -20.98 21.33 -15.81
CA ALA A 331 -21.06 22.77 -16.06
C ALA A 331 -21.50 23.56 -14.82
N ASP A 332 -22.38 23.00 -14.00
CA ASP A 332 -22.79 23.59 -12.73
C ASP A 332 -21.67 23.54 -11.71
N GLU A 333 -20.95 22.41 -11.66
CA GLU A 333 -19.74 22.22 -10.84
C GLU A 333 -18.68 23.28 -11.12
N LYS A 334 -18.32 23.50 -12.39
CA LYS A 334 -17.34 24.54 -12.78
C LYS A 334 -17.77 25.93 -12.36
N ARG A 335 -19.03 26.28 -12.62
CA ARG A 335 -19.57 27.60 -12.30
C ARG A 335 -19.56 27.84 -10.80
N ALA A 336 -19.95 26.84 -10.02
CA ALA A 336 -20.00 26.95 -8.56
C ALA A 336 -18.59 26.98 -7.95
N PHE A 337 -17.66 26.16 -8.45
CA PHE A 337 -16.26 26.14 -7.98
C PHE A 337 -15.56 27.48 -8.22
N ALA A 338 -15.70 28.04 -9.43
CA ALA A 338 -15.14 29.35 -9.78
C ALA A 338 -15.74 30.51 -8.96
N ALA A 339 -16.96 30.35 -8.45
CA ALA A 339 -17.67 31.34 -7.65
C ALA A 339 -17.62 31.05 -6.13
N HIS A 340 -16.95 29.98 -5.68
CA HIS A 340 -16.95 29.59 -4.27
C HIS A 340 -16.32 30.68 -3.40
N PRO A 341 -17.04 31.30 -2.44
CA PRO A 341 -16.58 32.51 -1.75
C PRO A 341 -15.20 32.38 -1.10
N GLY A 342 -14.94 31.26 -0.40
CA GLY A 342 -13.66 31.03 0.26
C GLY A 342 -12.49 30.83 -0.72
N LEU A 343 -12.74 30.25 -1.90
CA LEU A 343 -11.69 30.03 -2.90
C LEU A 343 -11.41 31.31 -3.68
N VAL A 344 -12.46 32.08 -3.98
CA VAL A 344 -12.35 33.40 -4.60
C VAL A 344 -11.61 34.38 -3.70
N ALA A 345 -11.88 34.37 -2.39
CA ALA A 345 -11.18 35.23 -1.43
C ALA A 345 -9.67 34.96 -1.36
N ALA A 346 -9.25 33.71 -1.58
CA ALA A 346 -7.83 33.33 -1.66
C ALA A 346 -7.20 33.62 -3.04
N SER A 347 -8.00 33.95 -4.05
CA SER A 347 -7.58 34.05 -5.46
C SER A 347 -7.47 35.51 -5.93
N ARG A 348 -6.70 35.73 -7.01
CA ARG A 348 -6.60 37.05 -7.64
C ARG A 348 -7.79 37.29 -8.57
N SER A 349 -8.20 38.55 -8.73
CA SER A 349 -9.38 38.92 -9.53
C SER A 349 -9.35 38.44 -10.99
N LYS A 350 -8.16 38.33 -11.59
CA LYS A 350 -7.95 37.82 -12.96
C LYS A 350 -7.63 36.31 -13.04
N ARG A 351 -7.48 35.64 -11.89
CA ARG A 351 -7.10 34.22 -11.75
C ARG A 351 -8.02 33.55 -10.74
N LEU A 352 -9.31 33.53 -11.06
CA LEU A 352 -10.33 32.85 -10.27
C LEU A 352 -10.08 31.33 -10.24
N PRO A 353 -10.61 30.58 -9.26
CA PRO A 353 -10.49 29.14 -9.22
C PRO A 353 -10.96 28.49 -10.54
N VAL A 354 -10.20 27.52 -11.05
CA VAL A 354 -10.54 26.79 -12.28
C VAL A 354 -10.77 25.31 -11.98
N LEU A 355 -11.72 24.67 -12.66
CA LEU A 355 -12.03 23.25 -12.52
C LEU A 355 -12.00 22.58 -13.89
N PHE A 356 -11.26 21.48 -14.01
CA PHE A 356 -11.18 20.66 -15.21
C PHE A 356 -11.79 19.28 -15.00
N HIS A 357 -12.53 18.79 -15.99
CA HIS A 357 -13.10 17.44 -16.00
C HIS A 357 -12.40 16.56 -17.03
N LYS A 358 -12.64 15.25 -16.96
CA LYS A 358 -12.05 14.20 -17.81
C LYS A 358 -11.84 14.58 -19.28
N GLY A 359 -12.82 15.21 -19.93
CA GLY A 359 -12.76 15.59 -21.35
C GLY A 359 -11.73 16.67 -21.69
N GLU A 360 -11.24 17.41 -20.70
CA GLU A 360 -10.28 18.50 -20.86
C GLU A 360 -8.86 18.12 -20.41
N LEU A 361 -8.71 16.97 -19.76
CA LEU A 361 -7.42 16.56 -19.19
C LEU A 361 -6.43 16.09 -20.25
N THR A 362 -6.92 15.70 -21.43
CA THR A 362 -6.09 15.19 -22.53
C THR A 362 -6.31 16.00 -23.80
N GLU A 363 -5.25 16.22 -24.55
CA GLU A 363 -5.29 16.95 -25.81
C GLU A 363 -5.37 15.99 -27.01
N GLY A 364 -6.30 16.23 -27.94
CA GLY A 364 -6.34 15.57 -29.26
C GLY A 364 -6.41 14.04 -29.25
N GLY A 365 -6.86 13.41 -28.16
CA GLY A 365 -6.87 11.95 -28.01
C GLY A 365 -5.53 11.32 -27.63
N THR A 366 -4.50 12.13 -27.36
CA THR A 366 -3.21 11.64 -26.87
C THR A 366 -3.29 11.18 -25.40
N ALA A 367 -2.30 10.41 -24.95
CA ALA A 367 -2.16 10.03 -23.54
C ALA A 367 -1.58 11.16 -22.66
N ALA A 368 -1.17 12.28 -23.25
CA ALA A 368 -0.50 13.37 -22.55
C ALA A 368 -1.49 14.33 -21.88
N LEU A 369 -1.04 14.94 -20.77
CA LEU A 369 -1.77 16.00 -20.07
C LEU A 369 -1.87 17.25 -20.96
N ALA A 370 -3.09 17.76 -21.13
CA ALA A 370 -3.39 18.91 -21.98
C ALA A 370 -2.67 20.19 -21.51
N GLU A 371 -2.21 20.99 -22.48
CA GLU A 371 -1.47 22.25 -22.22
C GLU A 371 -2.23 23.22 -21.31
N PRO A 372 -3.55 23.50 -21.50
CA PRO A 372 -4.28 24.40 -20.60
C PRO A 372 -4.32 23.95 -19.13
N VAL A 373 -4.32 22.64 -18.89
CA VAL A 373 -4.30 22.08 -17.54
C VAL A 373 -2.91 22.24 -16.93
N ARG A 374 -1.86 21.94 -17.70
CA ARG A 374 -0.47 22.10 -17.27
C ARG A 374 -0.16 23.56 -16.96
N ASP A 375 -0.60 24.48 -17.81
CA ASP A 375 -0.41 25.93 -17.63
C ASP A 375 -1.10 26.42 -16.37
N ALA A 376 -2.34 26.00 -16.12
CA ALA A 376 -3.05 26.35 -14.89
C ALA A 376 -2.33 25.84 -13.64
N ILE A 377 -1.77 24.63 -13.67
CA ILE A 377 -1.00 24.07 -12.55
C ILE A 377 0.33 24.81 -12.36
N ARG A 378 1.04 25.15 -13.43
CA ARG A 378 2.34 25.84 -13.34
C ARG A 378 2.24 27.31 -12.99
N ASP A 379 1.11 27.95 -13.29
CA ASP A 379 0.91 29.36 -13.04
C ASP A 379 0.85 29.67 -11.53
N ALA A 380 1.88 30.38 -11.05
CA ALA A 380 2.02 30.80 -9.65
C ALA A 380 0.91 31.77 -9.20
N GLU A 381 0.27 32.47 -10.13
CA GLU A 381 -0.83 33.41 -9.86
C GLU A 381 -2.19 32.68 -9.80
N GLN A 382 -2.30 31.50 -10.43
CA GLN A 382 -3.48 30.65 -10.38
C GLN A 382 -3.51 29.88 -9.05
N ARG A 383 -4.19 30.48 -8.06
CA ARG A 383 -4.10 29.99 -6.68
C ARG A 383 -4.72 28.61 -6.49
N VAL A 384 -5.87 28.37 -7.11
CA VAL A 384 -6.63 27.13 -6.94
C VAL A 384 -6.92 26.52 -8.30
N VAL A 385 -6.55 25.24 -8.44
CA VAL A 385 -6.87 24.41 -9.61
C VAL A 385 -7.58 23.16 -9.10
N GLY A 386 -8.76 22.86 -9.64
CA GLY A 386 -9.51 21.64 -9.37
C GLY A 386 -9.48 20.69 -10.56
N LEU A 387 -9.43 19.39 -10.30
CA LEU A 387 -9.52 18.36 -11.33
C LEU A 387 -10.38 17.19 -10.85
N VAL A 388 -11.08 16.57 -11.79
CA VAL A 388 -11.86 15.34 -11.56
C VAL A 388 -11.27 14.18 -12.34
N LEU A 389 -10.89 13.11 -11.62
CA LEU A 389 -10.40 11.85 -12.17
C LEU A 389 -11.48 10.76 -12.04
N ASN A 390 -12.05 10.32 -13.17
CA ASN A 390 -13.15 9.35 -13.16
C ASN A 390 -12.70 7.89 -13.35
N ALA A 391 -11.45 7.56 -13.01
CA ALA A 391 -10.89 6.25 -13.35
C ALA A 391 -11.60 5.08 -12.64
N VAL A 392 -12.00 5.27 -11.38
CA VAL A 392 -12.65 4.23 -10.57
C VAL A 392 -14.08 4.00 -11.05
N ASP A 393 -14.93 5.02 -11.05
CA ASP A 393 -16.33 4.86 -11.48
C ASP A 393 -16.47 4.34 -12.94
N ASP A 394 -15.65 4.85 -13.87
CA ASP A 394 -15.61 4.34 -15.25
C ASP A 394 -15.27 2.83 -15.31
N HIS A 395 -14.47 2.34 -14.37
CA HIS A 395 -14.13 0.93 -14.27
C HIS A 395 -15.30 0.11 -13.69
N LEU A 396 -15.96 0.63 -12.64
CA LEU A 396 -17.11 -0.02 -12.02
C LEU A 396 -18.28 -0.21 -12.99
N ALA A 397 -18.46 0.71 -13.94
CA ALA A 397 -19.49 0.64 -14.97
C ALA A 397 -19.25 -0.46 -16.04
N LYS A 398 -18.04 -1.02 -16.14
CA LYS A 398 -17.66 -2.03 -17.14
C LYS A 398 -17.91 -3.46 -16.66
N SER A 399 -17.62 -4.45 -17.51
CA SER A 399 -17.67 -5.86 -17.15
C SER A 399 -16.64 -6.20 -16.06
N ASP A 400 -17.00 -7.14 -15.18
CA ASP A 400 -16.23 -7.58 -14.01
C ASP A 400 -15.05 -8.52 -14.35
N GLN A 401 -14.58 -8.51 -15.60
CA GLN A 401 -13.59 -9.48 -16.11
C GLN A 401 -12.16 -9.20 -15.63
N VAL A 402 -11.84 -7.96 -15.27
CA VAL A 402 -10.50 -7.54 -14.83
C VAL A 402 -10.65 -6.73 -13.55
N ARG A 403 -9.85 -7.04 -12.53
CA ARG A 403 -9.75 -6.24 -11.30
C ARG A 403 -8.39 -5.54 -11.26
N PRO A 404 -8.34 -4.20 -11.34
CA PRO A 404 -7.09 -3.49 -11.25
C PRO A 404 -6.59 -3.44 -9.81
N HIS A 405 -5.30 -3.72 -9.63
CA HIS A 405 -4.51 -3.17 -8.52
C HIS A 405 -4.31 -1.67 -8.78
N TRP A 406 -4.75 -0.81 -7.86
CA TRP A 406 -4.79 0.64 -8.07
C TRP A 406 -3.50 1.30 -7.62
N THR A 407 -2.74 1.79 -8.60
CA THR A 407 -1.49 2.55 -8.40
C THR A 407 -1.60 3.92 -9.06
N VAL A 408 -0.69 4.83 -8.71
CA VAL A 408 -0.54 6.15 -9.32
C VAL A 408 -0.36 6.04 -10.83
N ASP A 409 0.40 5.04 -11.29
CA ASP A 409 0.61 4.80 -12.73
C ASP A 409 -0.64 4.24 -13.44
N ARG A 410 -1.53 3.55 -12.71
CA ARG A 410 -2.73 2.94 -13.29
C ARG A 410 -3.90 3.91 -13.39
N ILE A 411 -3.96 4.90 -12.51
CA ILE A 411 -4.90 6.02 -12.66
C ILE A 411 -4.34 6.96 -13.73
N ARG A 412 -4.94 6.92 -14.91
CA ARG A 412 -4.51 7.72 -16.05
C ARG A 412 -4.38 9.20 -15.65
N LEU A 413 -3.21 9.78 -15.96
CA LEU A 413 -2.80 11.15 -15.68
C LEU A 413 -2.49 11.48 -14.21
N LEU A 414 -2.68 10.59 -13.24
CA LEU A 414 -2.38 10.92 -11.84
C LEU A 414 -0.90 11.21 -11.62
N ASP A 415 0.00 10.36 -12.13
CA ASP A 415 1.45 10.59 -12.06
C ASP A 415 1.90 11.94 -12.65
N PRO A 416 1.60 12.29 -13.92
CA PRO A 416 2.01 13.58 -14.47
C PRO A 416 1.34 14.78 -13.78
N LEU A 417 0.12 14.64 -13.25
CA LEU A 417 -0.53 15.70 -12.47
C LEU A 417 0.20 15.96 -11.16
N LEU A 418 0.56 14.90 -10.44
CA LEU A 418 1.34 15.02 -9.20
C LEU A 418 2.73 15.58 -9.49
N TYR A 419 3.40 15.11 -10.55
CA TYR A 419 4.68 15.67 -10.97
C TYR A 419 4.63 17.19 -11.17
N GLU A 420 3.64 17.68 -11.93
CA GLU A 420 3.46 19.13 -12.14
C GLU A 420 3.09 19.88 -10.85
N ALA A 421 2.27 19.28 -9.99
CA ALA A 421 1.90 19.84 -8.70
C ALA A 421 3.12 20.02 -7.78
N GLY A 422 3.98 19.00 -7.70
CA GLY A 422 5.22 19.02 -6.92
C GLY A 422 6.19 20.09 -7.42
N LEU A 423 6.41 20.18 -8.74
CA LEU A 423 7.24 21.23 -9.33
C LEU A 423 6.70 22.64 -9.06
N ALA A 424 5.39 22.82 -9.14
CA ALA A 424 4.72 24.09 -8.85
C ALA A 424 4.63 24.40 -7.34
N GLY A 425 5.05 23.48 -6.47
CA GLY A 425 4.99 23.64 -5.02
C GLY A 425 3.56 23.70 -4.47
N ARG A 426 2.63 23.01 -5.12
CA ARG A 426 1.23 22.97 -4.70
C ARG A 426 1.01 21.97 -3.58
N VAL A 427 0.20 22.36 -2.61
CA VAL A 427 -0.45 21.41 -1.70
C VAL A 427 -1.57 20.72 -2.48
N VAL A 428 -1.72 19.41 -2.31
CA VAL A 428 -2.77 18.62 -2.97
C VAL A 428 -3.82 18.22 -1.94
N VAL A 429 -5.08 18.56 -2.19
CA VAL A 429 -6.23 17.98 -1.48
C VAL A 429 -6.75 16.84 -2.35
N LEU A 430 -6.52 15.60 -1.93
CA LEU A 430 -7.03 14.39 -2.57
C LEU A 430 -8.31 13.97 -1.85
N ALA A 431 -9.42 13.94 -2.57
CA ALA A 431 -10.73 13.61 -2.03
C ALA A 431 -11.49 12.63 -2.93
N SER A 432 -12.56 12.06 -2.38
CA SER A 432 -13.56 11.31 -3.12
C SER A 432 -14.95 11.87 -2.83
N ASP A 433 -15.89 11.68 -3.76
CA ASP A 433 -17.29 12.08 -3.63
C ASP A 433 -18.17 10.97 -3.03
N HIS A 434 -17.94 9.73 -3.42
CA HIS A 434 -18.53 8.53 -2.83
C HIS A 434 -17.58 7.34 -2.97
N GLY A 435 -17.80 6.30 -2.18
CA GLY A 435 -17.16 5.01 -2.43
C GLY A 435 -18.11 4.06 -3.16
N HIS A 436 -17.86 2.75 -3.05
CA HIS A 436 -18.62 1.75 -3.80
C HIS A 436 -18.63 0.39 -3.10
N VAL A 437 -19.49 -0.50 -3.58
CA VAL A 437 -19.41 -1.94 -3.32
C VAL A 437 -19.14 -2.70 -4.60
N LEU A 438 -18.32 -3.74 -4.54
CA LEU A 438 -18.00 -4.56 -5.70
C LEU A 438 -19.05 -5.63 -5.94
N GLU A 439 -19.21 -6.02 -7.20
CA GLU A 439 -19.98 -7.21 -7.53
C GLU A 439 -19.25 -8.47 -7.05
N ALA A 440 -19.89 -9.17 -6.11
CA ALA A 440 -19.40 -10.40 -5.51
C ALA A 440 -20.60 -11.30 -5.11
N GLY A 441 -21.37 -11.74 -6.11
CA GLY A 441 -22.52 -12.63 -5.87
C GLY A 441 -23.76 -11.89 -5.39
N THR A 442 -23.94 -10.64 -5.83
CA THR A 442 -25.08 -9.83 -5.36
C THR A 442 -26.40 -10.34 -5.95
N ARG A 443 -27.51 -10.12 -5.23
CA ARG A 443 -28.87 -10.43 -5.68
C ARG A 443 -29.60 -9.18 -6.16
N MET A 444 -30.32 -9.30 -7.27
CA MET A 444 -31.14 -8.20 -7.79
C MET A 444 -32.49 -8.14 -7.05
N LEU A 445 -32.77 -7.01 -6.39
CA LEU A 445 -34.08 -6.64 -5.87
C LEU A 445 -34.87 -5.87 -6.93
N ARG A 446 -36.20 -5.83 -6.80
CA ARG A 446 -37.07 -5.05 -7.69
C ARG A 446 -37.34 -3.66 -7.12
N GLY A 447 -37.63 -2.69 -8.00
CA GLY A 447 -38.22 -1.41 -7.60
C GLY A 447 -37.27 -0.20 -7.53
N GLY A 448 -36.01 -0.34 -7.96
CA GLY A 448 -35.08 0.79 -8.11
C GLY A 448 -34.66 0.99 -9.57
N GLU A 449 -34.63 2.25 -10.00
CA GLU A 449 -34.06 2.65 -11.32
C GLU A 449 -32.54 2.87 -11.22
N GLU A 450 -32.07 3.22 -10.03
CA GLU A 450 -30.66 3.42 -9.69
C GLU A 450 -30.09 2.19 -8.98
N ALA A 451 -28.76 2.00 -9.03
CA ALA A 451 -28.14 0.73 -8.63
C ALA A 451 -28.40 0.35 -7.17
N ARG A 452 -28.33 1.33 -6.25
CA ARG A 452 -28.40 1.10 -4.81
C ARG A 452 -29.23 2.14 -4.06
N TRP A 453 -30.22 2.75 -4.71
CA TRP A 453 -31.29 3.45 -4.00
C TRP A 453 -32.56 3.48 -4.84
N ARG A 454 -33.69 3.74 -4.19
CA ARG A 454 -35.00 3.89 -4.82
C ARG A 454 -35.86 4.91 -4.09
N SER A 455 -36.89 5.39 -4.77
CA SER A 455 -37.95 6.19 -4.15
C SER A 455 -38.58 5.43 -2.98
N TYR A 456 -38.94 6.17 -1.93
CA TYR A 456 -39.55 5.59 -0.75
C TYR A 456 -40.91 4.95 -1.09
N ALA A 457 -41.04 3.66 -0.80
CA ALA A 457 -42.26 2.88 -0.91
C ALA A 457 -42.17 1.64 -0.01
N GLU A 458 -43.29 1.29 0.64
CA GLU A 458 -43.44 0.11 1.49
C GLU A 458 -43.92 -1.11 0.68
N PRO A 459 -43.64 -2.36 1.13
CA PRO A 459 -42.75 -2.69 2.25
C PRO A 459 -41.26 -2.52 1.90
N LEU A 460 -40.43 -2.25 2.90
CA LEU A 460 -38.97 -2.39 2.77
C LEU A 460 -38.57 -3.87 2.81
N ALA A 461 -37.56 -4.23 2.01
CA ALA A 461 -36.86 -5.52 2.13
C ALA A 461 -35.98 -5.55 3.39
N GLU A 462 -35.57 -6.75 3.81
CA GLU A 462 -34.72 -6.93 5.01
C GLU A 462 -33.38 -6.18 4.90
N GLU A 463 -32.85 -6.12 3.69
CA GLU A 463 -31.56 -5.52 3.34
C GLU A 463 -31.63 -4.00 3.10
N GLU A 464 -32.81 -3.41 3.27
CA GLU A 464 -33.09 -2.00 2.99
C GLU A 464 -33.24 -1.16 4.26
N ILE A 465 -32.95 0.13 4.14
CA ILE A 465 -33.24 1.14 5.17
C ILE A 465 -33.83 2.40 4.54
N ALA A 466 -34.75 3.05 5.26
CA ALA A 466 -35.27 4.36 4.89
C ALA A 466 -34.35 5.47 5.43
N LEU A 467 -33.99 6.42 4.58
CA LEU A 467 -33.14 7.55 4.93
C LEU A 467 -33.87 8.86 4.67
N GLU A 468 -33.75 9.78 5.60
CA GLU A 468 -34.44 11.07 5.59
C GLU A 468 -33.58 12.16 6.22
N GLY A 469 -33.93 13.42 5.96
CA GLY A 469 -33.29 14.58 6.55
C GLY A 469 -32.87 15.63 5.53
N PRO A 470 -32.27 16.74 5.99
CA PRO A 470 -32.02 17.91 5.15
C PRO A 470 -31.13 17.62 3.94
N ARG A 471 -30.10 16.78 4.06
CA ARG A 471 -29.21 16.42 2.95
C ARG A 471 -29.96 15.58 1.89
N VAL A 472 -30.75 14.61 2.31
CA VAL A 472 -31.59 13.77 1.42
C VAL A 472 -32.60 14.65 0.67
N GLN A 473 -33.31 15.52 1.38
CA GLN A 473 -34.31 16.42 0.81
C GLN A 473 -33.71 17.42 -0.17
N ALA A 474 -32.52 17.96 0.12
CA ALA A 474 -31.83 18.90 -0.76
C ALA A 474 -31.33 18.23 -2.05
N ALA A 475 -30.80 17.01 -1.96
CA ALA A 475 -30.27 16.27 -3.09
C ALA A 475 -31.37 15.71 -4.00
N THR A 476 -32.35 15.01 -3.41
CA THR A 476 -33.35 14.22 -4.15
C THR A 476 -34.66 14.94 -4.39
N ARG A 477 -34.90 16.06 -3.69
CA ARG A 477 -36.19 16.77 -3.62
C ARG A 477 -37.32 15.94 -3.00
N ALA A 478 -37.03 14.76 -2.47
CA ALA A 478 -37.97 13.91 -1.74
C ALA A 478 -37.64 13.94 -0.23
N PRO A 479 -38.65 13.81 0.65
CA PRO A 479 -38.43 13.83 2.09
C PRO A 479 -37.68 12.58 2.59
N ARG A 480 -37.84 11.47 1.86
CA ARG A 480 -37.30 10.15 2.21
C ARG A 480 -36.93 9.37 0.95
N ILE A 481 -35.94 8.51 1.10
CA ILE A 481 -35.57 7.49 0.11
C ILE A 481 -35.38 6.13 0.79
N VAL A 482 -35.20 5.07 0.00
CA VAL A 482 -34.76 3.76 0.46
C VAL A 482 -33.41 3.43 -0.18
N ALA A 483 -32.47 2.93 0.62
CA ALA A 483 -31.16 2.48 0.18
C ALA A 483 -30.81 1.15 0.85
N PRO A 484 -30.11 0.21 0.18
CA PRO A 484 -29.63 -0.99 0.81
C PRO A 484 -28.52 -0.70 1.81
N TRP A 485 -28.61 -1.29 2.99
CA TRP A 485 -27.50 -1.36 3.94
C TRP A 485 -26.60 -2.57 3.66
N SER A 486 -27.12 -3.60 2.99
CA SER A 486 -26.35 -4.80 2.60
C SER A 486 -25.54 -4.56 1.34
N GLU A 487 -24.29 -5.02 1.30
CA GLU A 487 -23.49 -5.05 0.06
C GLU A 487 -23.96 -6.17 -0.91
N GLY A 488 -24.76 -7.11 -0.41
CA GLY A 488 -25.22 -8.30 -1.13
C GLY A 488 -26.40 -8.10 -2.09
N VAL A 489 -26.94 -6.87 -2.22
CA VAL A 489 -28.11 -6.59 -3.07
C VAL A 489 -27.91 -5.40 -4.02
N ARG A 490 -28.66 -5.36 -5.12
CA ARG A 490 -28.69 -4.23 -6.08
C ARG A 490 -30.07 -4.14 -6.73
N TYR A 491 -30.42 -3.01 -7.35
CA TYR A 491 -31.68 -2.91 -8.12
C TYR A 491 -31.50 -3.02 -9.63
N THR A 492 -30.29 -2.80 -10.14
CA THR A 492 -30.01 -2.76 -11.59
C THR A 492 -29.31 -4.02 -12.10
N GLN A 493 -29.08 -4.07 -13.41
CA GLN A 493 -28.30 -5.12 -14.04
C GLN A 493 -26.86 -5.19 -13.50
N LYS A 494 -26.23 -6.36 -13.69
CA LYS A 494 -24.89 -6.63 -13.18
C LYS A 494 -23.85 -5.68 -13.78
N ARG A 495 -22.99 -5.11 -12.94
CA ARG A 495 -21.80 -4.28 -13.27
C ARG A 495 -20.61 -4.77 -12.42
N ALA A 496 -19.42 -4.20 -12.61
CA ALA A 496 -18.26 -4.55 -11.77
C ALA A 496 -18.39 -4.04 -10.32
N GLY A 497 -19.13 -2.95 -10.13
CA GLY A 497 -19.55 -2.48 -8.82
C GLY A 497 -20.67 -1.46 -8.89
N TYR A 498 -21.06 -0.96 -7.72
CA TYR A 498 -22.27 -0.16 -7.53
C TYR A 498 -22.06 0.86 -6.41
N HIS A 499 -22.81 1.96 -6.46
CA HIS A 499 -22.83 3.00 -5.44
C HIS A 499 -24.28 3.53 -5.27
N GLY A 500 -24.51 4.40 -4.28
CA GLY A 500 -25.81 4.99 -3.95
C GLY A 500 -26.45 4.46 -2.67
N GLY A 501 -25.89 3.40 -2.08
CA GLY A 501 -26.38 2.71 -0.90
C GLY A 501 -25.95 3.34 0.43
N ALA A 502 -26.25 2.62 1.51
CA ALA A 502 -26.06 3.04 2.90
C ALA A 502 -24.94 2.28 3.62
N THR A 503 -24.03 1.65 2.88
CA THR A 503 -22.89 0.91 3.45
C THR A 503 -21.79 1.85 3.91
N LEU A 504 -20.92 1.37 4.81
CA LEU A 504 -19.71 2.09 5.22
C LEU A 504 -18.85 2.48 4.01
N GLN A 505 -18.68 1.53 3.09
CA GLN A 505 -17.83 1.66 1.92
C GLN A 505 -18.32 2.71 0.92
N GLU A 506 -19.62 2.94 0.85
CA GLU A 506 -20.20 3.91 -0.07
C GLU A 506 -20.26 5.33 0.52
N VAL A 507 -20.51 5.43 1.83
CA VAL A 507 -20.85 6.70 2.49
C VAL A 507 -19.62 7.40 3.07
N LEU A 508 -18.68 6.66 3.63
CA LEU A 508 -17.45 7.23 4.20
C LEU A 508 -16.38 7.28 3.12
N VAL A 509 -15.81 8.46 2.88
CA VAL A 509 -14.87 8.68 1.78
C VAL A 509 -13.54 9.26 2.26
N PRO A 510 -12.43 8.87 1.62
CA PRO A 510 -11.11 9.38 1.96
C PRO A 510 -10.98 10.89 1.67
N LEU A 511 -10.26 11.58 2.56
CA LEU A 511 -9.86 12.98 2.41
C LEU A 511 -8.43 13.13 2.94
N ALA A 512 -7.50 13.43 2.05
CA ALA A 512 -6.09 13.60 2.38
C ALA A 512 -5.56 14.95 1.91
N VAL A 513 -4.67 15.52 2.71
CA VAL A 513 -3.85 16.67 2.32
C VAL A 513 -2.44 16.17 2.13
N LEU A 514 -1.89 16.37 0.94
CA LEU A 514 -0.58 15.88 0.54
C LEU A 514 0.34 17.05 0.20
N ALA A 515 1.60 16.94 0.60
CA ALA A 515 2.67 17.81 0.14
C ALA A 515 3.95 17.02 -0.04
N THR A 516 4.87 17.53 -0.85
CA THR A 516 6.22 16.95 -0.96
C THR A 516 6.97 17.11 0.36
N TRP A 517 7.83 16.15 0.68
CA TRP A 517 8.57 16.07 1.95
C TRP A 517 9.39 17.33 2.31
N ASP A 518 9.78 18.14 1.33
CA ASP A 518 10.55 19.38 1.49
C ASP A 518 9.67 20.59 1.89
N ARG A 519 8.36 20.37 2.07
CA ARG A 519 7.38 21.41 2.38
C ARG A 519 6.89 21.35 3.82
N SER A 520 6.50 22.51 4.32
CA SER A 520 5.74 22.67 5.55
C SER A 520 4.42 23.35 5.28
N ILE A 521 3.35 22.90 5.92
CA ILE A 521 2.04 23.55 5.86
C ILE A 521 1.76 24.16 7.25
N GLU A 522 1.61 25.48 7.32
CA GLU A 522 1.34 26.20 8.56
C GLU A 522 0.03 25.73 9.21
N GLN A 523 0.05 25.42 10.52
CA GLN A 523 -1.08 24.85 11.30
C GLN A 523 -1.44 23.40 10.96
N TRP A 524 -0.54 22.70 10.26
CA TRP A 524 -0.69 21.30 9.93
C TRP A 524 0.58 20.55 10.33
N LYS A 525 0.43 19.29 10.69
CA LYS A 525 1.53 18.39 11.02
C LYS A 525 1.53 17.19 10.06
N PRO A 526 2.70 16.60 9.74
CA PRO A 526 2.75 15.34 9.03
C PRO A 526 1.91 14.29 9.76
N LEU A 527 1.10 13.55 9.01
CA LEU A 527 0.33 12.42 9.51
C LEU A 527 1.22 11.17 9.41
N PRO A 528 1.63 10.56 10.53
CA PRO A 528 2.41 9.32 10.48
C PRO A 528 1.61 8.20 9.82
N GLU A 529 2.32 7.23 9.24
CA GLU A 529 1.71 6.00 8.75
C GLU A 529 0.93 5.32 9.89
N ARG A 530 -0.38 5.19 9.72
CA ARG A 530 -1.27 4.51 10.68
C ARG A 530 -1.81 3.25 10.02
N THR A 531 -1.32 2.10 10.45
CA THR A 531 -1.88 0.79 10.09
C THR A 531 -2.42 0.10 11.33
N PRO A 532 -3.49 -0.71 11.21
CA PRO A 532 -3.95 -1.57 12.29
C PRO A 532 -2.84 -2.44 12.88
N SER A 533 -2.94 -2.77 14.17
CA SER A 533 -1.96 -3.64 14.85
C SER A 533 -1.89 -5.05 14.24
N TRP A 534 -2.97 -5.52 13.60
CA TRP A 534 -3.02 -6.81 12.90
C TRP A 534 -2.56 -6.75 11.43
N TRP A 535 -2.28 -5.56 10.89
CA TRP A 535 -1.88 -5.36 9.49
C TRP A 535 -0.45 -5.84 9.21
N GLY A 536 0.47 -5.51 10.11
CA GLY A 536 1.87 -5.92 10.06
C GLY A 536 2.13 -7.22 10.80
N THR A 537 3.36 -7.71 10.72
CA THR A 537 3.85 -8.70 11.70
C THR A 537 3.99 -7.96 13.04
N PRO A 538 3.49 -8.51 14.16
CA PRO A 538 3.63 -7.86 15.46
C PRO A 538 5.11 -7.62 15.72
N GLU A 539 5.52 -6.35 15.83
CA GLU A 539 6.86 -6.06 16.35
C GLU A 539 6.89 -6.56 17.80
N PRO A 540 7.98 -7.23 18.23
CA PRO A 540 8.18 -7.47 19.65
C PRO A 540 8.17 -6.10 20.33
N ALA A 541 7.22 -5.89 21.24
CA ALA A 541 7.11 -4.64 21.97
C ALA A 541 8.49 -4.26 22.50
N PRO A 542 8.93 -2.99 22.35
CA PRO A 542 10.19 -2.56 22.93
C PRO A 542 10.13 -2.91 24.41
N VAL A 543 11.08 -3.73 24.85
CA VAL A 543 11.22 -4.10 26.25
C VAL A 543 11.60 -2.81 26.96
N HIS A 544 10.61 -2.05 27.41
CA HIS A 544 10.85 -0.96 28.35
C HIS A 544 11.53 -1.62 29.55
N PRO A 545 12.77 -1.23 29.91
CA PRO A 545 13.36 -1.70 31.14
C PRO A 545 12.36 -1.41 32.25
N ALA A 546 11.91 -2.44 32.95
CA ALA A 546 11.01 -2.27 34.08
C ALA A 546 11.60 -1.19 34.98
N GLU A 547 10.87 -0.10 35.17
CA GLU A 547 11.25 0.97 36.09
C GLU A 547 11.50 0.31 37.45
N THR A 548 12.77 0.25 37.81
CA THR A 548 13.18 -0.22 39.13
C THR A 548 12.73 0.85 40.11
N PRO A 549 12.05 0.51 41.23
CA PRO A 549 11.62 1.51 42.19
C PRO A 549 12.83 2.30 42.69
N PRO A 550 12.72 3.63 42.88
CA PRO A 550 13.87 4.44 43.26
C PRO A 550 14.38 4.01 44.64
N PRO A 551 15.69 3.75 44.82
CA PRO A 551 16.24 3.55 46.15
C PRO A 551 16.22 4.88 46.91
N GLY A 552 15.86 4.80 48.19
CA GLY A 552 15.73 5.93 49.09
C GLY A 552 17.01 6.76 49.21
N ARG A 553 16.82 8.08 49.38
CA ARG A 553 17.85 9.09 49.59
C ARG A 553 18.83 8.70 50.70
N SER A 554 20.12 8.60 50.35
CA SER A 554 21.23 8.82 51.26
C SER A 554 22.14 9.93 50.72
N VAL A 555 22.55 10.82 51.61
CA VAL A 555 23.36 12.03 51.33
C VAL A 555 24.83 11.63 51.13
N PRO A 556 25.56 12.15 50.12
CA PRO A 556 26.98 11.84 49.93
C PRO A 556 27.90 12.86 50.63
N PRO A 557 29.11 12.45 51.09
CA PRO A 557 30.17 13.40 51.39
C PRO A 557 31.03 13.70 50.14
N ARG A 558 31.52 14.95 50.07
CA ARG A 558 32.41 15.50 49.03
C ARG A 558 33.83 14.96 49.13
N ALA A 559 34.43 14.61 47.97
CA ALA A 559 35.75 15.08 47.52
C ALA A 559 36.07 14.58 46.08
N GLN A 560 36.41 15.55 45.20
CA GLN A 560 37.47 15.59 44.14
C GLN A 560 37.70 14.37 43.21
N VAL A 561 37.99 14.47 41.89
CA VAL A 561 38.30 15.55 40.94
C VAL A 561 38.19 14.96 39.50
N THR A 562 37.49 15.71 38.63
CA THR A 562 37.67 15.98 37.18
C THR A 562 37.64 14.89 36.10
N LEU A 563 36.78 15.14 35.10
CA LEU A 563 37.08 15.34 33.66
C LEU A 563 35.76 15.06 32.92
N PHE A 564 35.08 16.07 32.38
CA PHE A 564 34.33 15.98 31.12
C PHE A 564 34.01 17.40 30.67
N GLU A 565 34.61 17.74 29.54
CA GLU A 565 34.37 18.95 28.75
C GLU A 565 32.91 19.07 28.33
N GLU A 566 32.47 20.33 28.23
CA GLU A 566 31.26 20.74 27.54
C GLU A 566 31.26 20.22 26.09
N PRO A 567 30.08 19.93 25.50
CA PRO A 567 30.00 19.50 24.12
C PRO A 567 30.44 20.65 23.21
N THR A 568 31.72 20.62 22.83
CA THR A 568 32.25 21.41 21.72
C THR A 568 31.42 21.12 20.47
N ALA A 569 31.00 22.20 19.81
CA ALA A 569 30.46 22.18 18.47
C ALA A 569 31.29 21.21 17.61
N SER A 570 30.63 20.21 17.05
CA SER A 570 31.23 19.23 16.14
C SER A 570 31.82 19.99 14.95
N VAL A 571 33.15 20.12 14.96
CA VAL A 571 33.92 20.54 13.80
C VAL A 571 33.68 19.46 12.74
N ALA A 572 33.09 19.86 11.61
CA ALA A 572 32.87 18.97 10.49
C ALA A 572 34.17 18.24 10.14
N GLU A 573 34.19 16.91 10.32
CA GLU A 573 35.28 16.08 9.82
C GLU A 573 35.42 16.31 8.30
N PRO A 574 36.65 16.35 7.76
CA PRO A 574 36.85 16.52 6.34
C PRO A 574 36.20 15.34 5.58
N LEU A 575 35.23 15.66 4.73
CA LEU A 575 34.57 14.71 3.81
C LEU A 575 35.63 13.89 3.07
N GLY A 576 35.42 12.57 2.94
CA GLY A 576 36.34 11.68 2.23
C GLY A 576 36.64 12.19 0.79
N PRO A 577 37.86 11.95 0.24
CA PRO A 577 38.29 12.51 -1.05
C PRO A 577 37.34 12.23 -2.22
N TRP A 578 36.66 11.08 -2.19
CA TRP A 578 35.69 10.67 -3.22
C TRP A 578 34.38 11.45 -3.14
N ILE A 579 33.94 11.88 -1.95
CA ILE A 579 32.73 12.70 -1.77
C ILE A 579 32.96 14.07 -2.40
N ALA A 580 34.13 14.67 -2.15
CA ALA A 580 34.50 15.95 -2.76
C ALA A 580 34.66 15.87 -4.29
N ALA A 581 35.03 14.70 -4.83
CA ALA A 581 35.06 14.46 -6.26
C ALA A 581 33.64 14.29 -6.85
N LEU A 582 32.75 13.55 -6.18
CA LEU A 582 31.35 13.39 -6.57
C LEU A 582 30.65 14.76 -6.69
N LEU A 583 30.76 15.59 -5.65
CA LEU A 583 30.09 16.90 -5.60
C LEU A 583 30.62 17.90 -6.64
N ARG A 584 31.80 17.64 -7.23
CA ARG A 584 32.38 18.42 -8.34
C ARG A 584 32.15 17.78 -9.71
N SER A 585 31.55 16.58 -9.77
CA SER A 585 31.31 15.87 -11.01
C SER A 585 30.31 16.65 -11.89
N PRO A 586 30.59 16.83 -13.19
CA PRO A 586 29.65 17.44 -14.12
C PRO A 586 28.30 16.72 -14.16
N LEU A 587 28.30 15.39 -14.01
CA LEU A 587 27.07 14.58 -14.01
C LEU A 587 26.21 14.86 -12.78
N PHE A 588 26.83 15.03 -11.61
CA PHE A 588 26.12 15.40 -10.38
C PHE A 588 25.47 16.79 -10.51
N ALA A 589 26.19 17.77 -11.10
CA ALA A 589 25.64 19.10 -11.37
C ALA A 589 24.49 19.07 -12.39
N ALA A 590 24.58 18.22 -13.42
CA ALA A 590 23.52 18.03 -14.40
C ALA A 590 22.26 17.41 -13.77
N GLN A 591 22.40 16.34 -12.96
CA GLN A 591 21.28 15.72 -12.24
C GLN A 591 20.61 16.69 -11.27
N ARG A 592 21.41 17.48 -10.53
CA ARG A 592 20.90 18.52 -9.63
C ARG A 592 20.12 19.61 -10.39
N THR A 593 20.60 20.00 -11.57
CA THR A 593 19.90 20.96 -12.43
C THR A 593 18.57 20.41 -12.94
N LEU A 594 18.54 19.12 -13.31
CA LEU A 594 17.34 18.44 -13.79
C LEU A 594 16.27 18.30 -12.71
N LEU A 595 16.67 18.05 -11.46
CA LEU A 595 15.77 17.98 -10.31
C LEU A 595 15.33 19.36 -9.78
N GLY A 596 16.12 20.41 -10.05
CA GLY A 596 15.81 21.78 -9.67
C GLY A 596 15.51 21.93 -8.17
N ARG A 597 14.33 22.47 -7.84
CA ARG A 597 13.91 22.71 -6.44
C ARG A 597 13.60 21.43 -5.67
N THR A 598 13.42 20.30 -6.35
CA THR A 598 13.11 19.00 -5.73
C THR A 598 14.37 18.19 -5.38
N ALA A 599 15.55 18.70 -5.74
CA ALA A 599 16.82 18.11 -5.33
C ALA A 599 17.01 18.26 -3.81
N PRO A 600 17.48 17.23 -3.10
CA PRO A 600 17.85 17.36 -1.70
C PRO A 600 18.85 18.51 -1.45
N PRO A 601 18.74 19.24 -0.32
CA PRO A 601 19.71 20.28 0.08
C PRO A 601 21.14 19.76 0.12
N ASP A 602 22.13 20.60 -0.27
CA ASP A 602 23.53 20.17 -0.38
C ASP A 602 24.11 19.67 0.95
N ASP A 603 23.70 20.26 2.06
CA ASP A 603 24.15 19.86 3.40
C ASP A 603 23.58 18.49 3.80
N GLU A 604 22.35 18.18 3.40
CA GLU A 604 21.73 16.87 3.63
C GLU A 604 22.38 15.79 2.75
N VAL A 605 22.68 16.10 1.48
CA VAL A 605 23.43 15.19 0.59
C VAL A 605 24.82 14.91 1.16
N ARG A 606 25.53 15.94 1.62
CA ARG A 606 26.86 15.79 2.24
C ARG A 606 26.80 14.92 3.49
N THR A 607 25.84 15.20 4.36
CA THR A 607 25.64 14.45 5.62
C THR A 607 25.29 12.99 5.35
N PHE A 608 24.42 12.74 4.36
CA PHE A 608 24.10 11.40 3.89
C PHE A 608 25.33 10.65 3.37
N LEU A 609 26.11 11.26 2.48
CA LEU A 609 27.31 10.62 1.94
C LEU A 609 28.36 10.35 3.01
N ALA A 610 28.51 11.25 3.99
CA ALA A 610 29.41 11.08 5.12
C ALA A 610 28.99 9.91 6.02
N ILE A 611 27.69 9.77 6.33
CA ILE A 611 27.21 8.64 7.14
C ILE A 611 27.37 7.32 6.36
N MET A 612 27.10 7.31 5.06
CA MET A 612 27.29 6.11 4.24
C MET A 612 28.78 5.73 4.13
N ASP A 613 29.70 6.69 4.02
CA ASP A 613 31.14 6.43 4.04
C ASP A 613 31.57 5.79 5.37
N ARG A 614 31.10 6.34 6.49
CA ARG A 614 31.37 5.84 7.85
C ARG A 614 30.85 4.42 8.07
N TYR A 615 29.72 4.08 7.45
CA TYR A 615 29.09 2.77 7.54
C TYR A 615 29.46 1.84 6.37
N HIS A 616 30.53 2.13 5.62
CA HIS A 616 31.01 1.32 4.50
C HIS A 616 29.91 0.97 3.48
N GLY A 617 29.05 1.94 3.18
CA GLY A 617 27.97 1.82 2.21
C GLY A 617 26.72 1.09 2.72
N ARG A 618 26.63 0.70 4.00
CA ARG A 618 25.44 0.03 4.56
C ARG A 618 25.09 0.57 5.94
N ALA A 619 24.09 1.45 6.02
CA ALA A 619 23.66 2.07 7.27
C ALA A 619 22.20 1.72 7.62
N PRO A 620 21.87 1.43 8.90
CA PRO A 620 20.47 1.35 9.33
C PRO A 620 19.75 2.67 9.10
N ARG A 621 18.49 2.65 8.65
CA ARG A 621 17.72 3.87 8.36
C ARG A 621 17.62 4.82 9.56
N ARG A 622 17.49 4.29 10.78
CA ARG A 622 17.55 5.08 12.02
C ARG A 622 18.86 5.87 12.19
N ALA A 623 20.01 5.29 11.81
CA ALA A 623 21.31 5.95 11.96
C ALA A 623 21.47 7.08 10.93
N VAL A 624 20.90 6.90 9.74
CA VAL A 624 20.78 7.96 8.74
C VAL A 624 19.87 9.08 9.26
N ALA A 625 18.73 8.73 9.87
CA ALA A 625 17.79 9.69 10.48
C ALA A 625 18.43 10.55 11.57
N GLU A 626 19.08 9.90 12.53
CA GLU A 626 19.79 10.54 13.64
C GLU A 626 20.89 11.48 13.14
N SER A 627 21.67 11.05 12.13
CA SER A 627 22.76 11.86 11.57
C SER A 627 22.27 13.11 10.84
N LEU A 628 21.08 13.04 10.25
CA LEU A 628 20.44 14.17 9.56
C LEU A 628 19.59 15.04 10.50
N GLY A 629 19.42 14.64 11.76
CA GLY A 629 18.56 15.33 12.72
C GLY A 629 17.07 15.35 12.32
N GLN A 630 16.64 14.36 11.54
CA GLN A 630 15.26 14.25 11.02
C GLN A 630 14.55 13.02 11.61
N PRO A 631 13.23 13.07 11.82
CA PRO A 631 12.44 11.87 12.11
C PRO A 631 12.57 10.82 11.00
N GLU A 632 12.59 9.53 11.37
CA GLU A 632 12.79 8.42 10.41
C GLU A 632 11.76 8.42 9.26
N ILE A 633 10.55 8.93 9.49
CA ILE A 633 9.52 9.05 8.47
C ILE A 633 9.92 9.99 7.32
N ARG A 634 10.62 11.10 7.62
CA ARG A 634 11.12 12.05 6.60
C ARG A 634 12.29 11.51 5.80
N ILE A 635 13.00 10.52 6.37
CA ILE A 635 14.13 9.91 5.69
C ILE A 635 13.70 9.13 4.46
N ARG A 636 12.49 8.54 4.43
CA ARG A 636 11.97 7.87 3.23
C ARG A 636 11.89 8.83 2.03
N GLY A 637 11.28 10.00 2.20
CA GLY A 637 11.16 11.02 1.15
C GLY A 637 12.51 11.57 0.70
N LEU A 638 13.40 11.84 1.65
CA LEU A 638 14.77 12.25 1.35
C LEU A 638 15.56 11.19 0.58
N LEU A 639 15.45 9.90 0.96
CA LEU A 639 16.08 8.79 0.26
C LEU A 639 15.55 8.64 -1.17
N ALA A 640 14.25 8.81 -1.40
CA ALA A 640 13.69 8.85 -2.75
C ALA A 640 14.24 10.03 -3.57
N GLY A 641 14.45 11.20 -2.94
CA GLY A 641 15.16 12.33 -3.55
C GLY A 641 16.61 12.02 -3.89
N LEU A 642 17.35 11.38 -2.99
CA LEU A 642 18.73 10.95 -3.18
C LEU A 642 18.86 9.88 -4.26
N GLN A 643 17.92 8.94 -4.33
CA GLN A 643 17.83 7.95 -5.40
C GLN A 643 17.64 8.61 -6.76
N ARG A 644 16.72 9.58 -6.88
CA ARG A 644 16.56 10.34 -8.13
C ARG A 644 17.80 11.14 -8.50
N LEU A 645 18.55 11.64 -7.52
CA LEU A 645 19.77 12.41 -7.75
C LEU A 645 20.97 11.53 -8.13
N LEU A 646 21.10 10.34 -7.54
CA LEU A 646 22.30 9.51 -7.62
C LEU A 646 22.12 8.26 -8.51
N ASN A 647 20.92 7.71 -8.68
CA ASN A 647 20.70 6.52 -9.51
C ASN A 647 20.62 6.93 -10.99
N VAL A 648 21.77 6.91 -11.66
CA VAL A 648 21.87 7.22 -13.09
C VAL A 648 21.85 5.93 -13.92
N ASP A 649 21.37 6.03 -15.16
CA ASP A 649 21.27 4.92 -16.12
C ASP A 649 20.45 3.70 -15.64
N GLY A 650 19.52 3.91 -14.70
CA GLY A 650 18.57 2.88 -14.24
C GLY A 650 19.13 1.84 -13.28
N TYR A 651 20.38 1.98 -12.83
CA TYR A 651 20.98 1.11 -11.83
C TYR A 651 20.92 1.74 -10.42
N PRO A 652 20.60 0.96 -9.36
CA PRO A 652 20.40 1.51 -8.03
C PRO A 652 21.73 1.72 -7.28
N ILE A 653 22.29 2.92 -7.40
CA ILE A 653 23.43 3.36 -6.56
C ILE A 653 23.00 3.47 -5.09
N VAL A 654 21.84 4.07 -4.83
CA VAL A 654 21.19 4.10 -3.51
C VAL A 654 19.98 3.18 -3.56
N SER A 655 19.88 2.28 -2.58
CA SER A 655 18.71 1.42 -2.38
C SER A 655 18.36 1.28 -0.91
N VAL A 656 17.12 0.88 -0.63
CA VAL A 656 16.65 0.57 0.71
C VAL A 656 16.15 -0.87 0.68
N ASP A 657 16.68 -1.68 1.59
CA ASP A 657 16.13 -3.01 1.84
C ASP A 657 14.95 -2.87 2.82
N GLU A 658 13.73 -2.88 2.30
CA GLU A 658 12.51 -2.71 3.10
C GLU A 658 12.30 -3.85 4.11
N ALA A 659 12.87 -5.05 3.89
CA ALA A 659 12.75 -6.16 4.82
C ALA A 659 13.65 -5.96 6.07
N THR A 660 14.76 -5.24 5.92
CA THR A 660 15.75 -5.06 7.00
C THR A 660 15.90 -3.61 7.47
N GLY A 661 15.29 -2.64 6.77
CA GLY A 661 15.42 -1.21 7.06
C GLY A 661 16.84 -0.67 6.85
N VAL A 662 17.66 -1.34 6.03
CA VAL A 662 19.04 -0.95 5.75
C VAL A 662 19.10 -0.14 4.46
N VAL A 663 19.73 1.03 4.54
CA VAL A 663 20.09 1.85 3.38
C VAL A 663 21.43 1.37 2.84
N VAL A 664 21.50 1.19 1.53
CA VAL A 664 22.70 0.72 0.82
C VAL A 664 23.15 1.77 -0.19
N LEU A 665 24.45 2.04 -0.21
CA LEU A 665 25.14 2.85 -1.21
C LEU A 665 26.18 1.98 -1.91
N ASP A 666 25.96 1.66 -3.18
CA ASP A 666 26.95 0.98 -4.02
C ASP A 666 28.02 1.97 -4.47
N ARG A 667 29.11 2.02 -3.71
CA ARG A 667 30.21 2.95 -3.93
C ARG A 667 30.99 2.67 -5.21
N ASP A 668 31.12 1.40 -5.60
CA ASP A 668 31.89 1.04 -6.80
C ASP A 668 31.11 1.42 -8.06
N LEU A 669 29.80 1.16 -8.06
CA LEU A 669 28.91 1.62 -9.12
C LEU A 669 28.86 3.15 -9.19
N LEU A 670 28.74 3.83 -8.04
CA LEU A 670 28.78 5.29 -7.97
C LEU A 670 30.06 5.85 -8.58
N ARG A 671 31.22 5.29 -8.23
CA ARG A 671 32.52 5.73 -8.77
C ARG A 671 32.60 5.52 -10.27
N SER A 672 32.13 4.37 -10.76
CA SER A 672 32.12 4.07 -12.19
C SER A 672 31.23 5.02 -12.98
N GLN A 673 30.03 5.31 -12.49
CA GLN A 673 29.05 6.12 -13.22
C GLN A 673 29.34 7.63 -13.14
N PHE A 674 29.89 8.11 -12.02
CA PHE A 674 30.24 9.53 -11.84
C PHE A 674 31.69 9.85 -12.20
N GLU A 675 32.42 8.88 -12.77
CA GLU A 675 33.83 9.00 -13.19
C GLU A 675 34.77 9.47 -12.06
N ILE A 676 34.57 8.93 -10.85
CA ILE A 676 35.32 9.34 -9.66
C ILE A 676 36.60 8.51 -9.52
N PRO A 677 37.79 9.14 -9.36
CA PRO A 677 39.04 8.43 -9.13
C PRO A 677 39.00 7.52 -7.89
N SER A 678 39.69 6.38 -7.98
CA SER A 678 39.76 5.31 -6.98
C SER A 678 40.24 5.76 -5.60
#